data_AF-A0A925CTR5-F1
#
_entry.id   AF-A0A925CTR5-F1
#
_cell.length_a   1.000
_cell.length_b   1.000
_cell.length_c   1.000
_cell.angle_alpha   90.00
_cell.angle_beta   90.00
_cell.angle_gamma   90.00
#
_symmetry.space_group_name_H-M   'P 1'
#
loop_
_entity.id
_entity.type
_entity.pdbx_description
1 polymer ?
#
loop_
_entity_poly.entity_id
_entity_poly.type
_entity_poly.pdbx_seq_one_letter_code
_entity_poly.pdbx_strand_id
1 'polypeptide(L)'
;MLLTTVLAVAPTVGAQQADVIGPANAYADVSRVLSVFIEREMRDKGIPALSIALVDGPTVVWSRGFGVEHAEGNVPATANTVYRVGSVSKLFTDIGVMQLVERGIIDLDAPVQRYLPTFRPRNTSGTAITLRQLMSHYAGLVREPPVGHYFDDRSPTLASTVASLNATSLVYAPGTTPKYSNAAIATVGYLLEQRSRTPFARYLQAAVLQPMGLTSSAFELTPALRAHVPDALMWTLHERTFPAPTFALGMAPAGSMYATMPDLGRFISTLFAGGLGASGRVIRSATLDSMWTPQFAPAGATRGRGIGFGLGTLDGARVVEHGGAIYGFATQLSAMPDEKLGVAVSAAKDGMNALTSRVAHEALRLMRAARAGTPLPALVSYAPVSLAIATRLAGTYGSGDSTVSVDVHDSSVVVSAPFLEIQNGLRTLHGDTLVADDGVSFGRRMWLAGDTLVIGGHAFARQRVAATLPPDIPARWRGLIGEYGWDHDVLYILERNGKLSALIEWFFEYPLTEVSNHVFAFPSYGLYAGERIVFTRNAAGRASRATAAGIDFRRRSWVGEDGGIFRITPVKPFRELLATALAARPPEEPGTFRDAELTELVTLDSSIHLDIRYASDRNFLSTPMYTQTRAFLQRPAAEALVRAHRKLAAQGYGLLIHDGYRPWYVTKMFWDGTPSDKHQFVADPASGSRHNRGGAVDLTMYDRRTGQPIVTTGGYDEMSDRSYPEYPGGTSRQRALREILRAAMEAEGFHVYDAEWWHFDYKDWRLYRIGNERFEDFTK
;
A
#
# COMPACT_ATOMS: atom_id res chain seq x y z
N MET A 1 -27.47 -10.62 68.70
CA MET A 1 -28.66 -9.93 68.17
C MET A 1 -28.26 -9.33 66.83
N LEU A 2 -28.83 -9.82 65.73
CA LEU A 2 -28.50 -9.43 64.36
C LEU A 2 -28.83 -7.96 64.11
N LEU A 3 -27.91 -7.21 63.47
CA LEU A 3 -28.24 -5.98 62.77
C LEU A 3 -28.06 -6.20 61.27
N THR A 4 -29.20 -6.27 60.57
CA THR A 4 -29.33 -6.34 59.13
C THR A 4 -29.05 -4.95 58.55
N THR A 5 -27.97 -4.79 57.78
CA THR A 5 -27.71 -3.56 57.02
C THR A 5 -28.16 -3.80 55.58
N VAL A 6 -29.24 -3.13 55.18
CA VAL A 6 -29.76 -3.12 53.82
C VAL A 6 -28.85 -2.22 52.96
N LEU A 7 -28.08 -2.81 52.05
CA LEU A 7 -27.41 -2.06 50.99
C LEU A 7 -28.45 -1.69 49.93
N ALA A 8 -28.76 -0.39 49.85
CA ALA A 8 -29.48 0.19 48.72
C ALA A 8 -28.58 0.17 47.48
N VAL A 9 -28.93 -0.65 46.49
CA VAL A 9 -28.33 -0.58 45.15
C VAL A 9 -28.94 0.64 44.46
N ALA A 10 -28.14 1.70 44.31
CA ALA A 10 -28.47 2.80 43.42
C ALA A 10 -28.45 2.29 41.96
N PRO A 11 -29.45 2.59 41.12
CA PRO A 11 -29.38 2.26 39.72
C PRO A 11 -28.30 3.13 39.07
N THR A 12 -27.29 2.48 38.48
CA THR A 12 -26.31 3.12 37.59
C THR A 12 -27.03 3.58 36.32
N VAL A 13 -27.52 4.81 36.33
CA VAL A 13 -27.96 5.51 35.13
C VAL A 13 -26.76 6.23 34.53
N GLY A 14 -26.39 5.83 33.31
CA GLY A 14 -25.83 6.75 32.31
C GLY A 14 -24.35 6.61 31.97
N ALA A 15 -24.04 5.83 30.94
CA ALA A 15 -23.05 6.13 29.90
C ALA A 15 -23.11 5.07 28.78
N GLN A 16 -24.26 4.93 28.13
CA GLN A 16 -24.40 4.02 26.98
C GLN A 16 -25.41 4.62 25.99
N GLN A 17 -25.09 5.82 25.48
CA GLN A 17 -25.97 6.52 24.52
C GLN A 17 -25.23 7.55 23.65
N ALA A 18 -24.06 7.18 23.09
CA ALA A 18 -23.33 8.08 22.18
C ALA A 18 -22.70 7.37 20.95
N ASP A 19 -23.18 6.18 20.56
CA ASP A 19 -22.47 5.36 19.57
C ASP A 19 -22.90 5.59 18.10
N VAL A 20 -24.03 6.26 17.87
CA VAL A 20 -24.59 6.56 16.54
C VAL A 20 -25.34 7.90 16.55
N ILE A 21 -25.05 8.78 15.60
CA ILE A 21 -25.97 9.88 15.26
C ILE A 21 -26.98 9.29 14.26
N GLY A 22 -28.17 8.95 14.77
CA GLY A 22 -29.24 8.34 13.97
C GLY A 22 -29.61 9.21 12.77
N PRO A 23 -30.04 8.61 11.64
CA PRO A 23 -30.40 9.38 10.47
C PRO A 23 -31.60 10.27 10.77
N ALA A 24 -31.52 11.56 10.43
CA ALA A 24 -32.71 12.40 10.35
C ALA A 24 -33.72 11.76 9.38
N ASN A 25 -35.02 11.87 9.65
CA ASN A 25 -36.07 11.18 8.89
C ASN A 25 -35.94 11.34 7.37
N ALA A 26 -35.54 12.52 6.89
CA ALA A 26 -35.32 12.81 5.47
C ALA A 26 -34.19 12.00 4.81
N TYR A 27 -33.28 11.42 5.59
CA TYR A 27 -32.10 10.69 5.12
C TYR A 27 -32.07 9.23 5.58
N ALA A 28 -33.18 8.70 6.11
CA ALA A 28 -33.27 7.31 6.56
C ALA A 28 -32.93 6.31 5.43
N ASP A 29 -33.55 6.47 4.25
CA ASP A 29 -33.26 5.61 3.10
C ASP A 29 -31.85 5.79 2.55
N VAL A 30 -31.31 7.02 2.56
CA VAL A 30 -29.93 7.31 2.19
C VAL A 30 -28.96 6.53 3.07
N SER A 31 -29.16 6.55 4.39
CA SER A 31 -28.31 5.82 5.34
C SER A 31 -28.35 4.30 5.12
N ARG A 32 -29.54 3.74 4.81
CA ARG A 32 -29.71 2.31 4.54
C ARG A 32 -29.00 1.89 3.27
N VAL A 33 -29.19 2.62 2.16
CA VAL A 33 -28.55 2.33 0.87
C VAL A 33 -27.03 2.46 0.96
N LEU A 34 -26.54 3.53 1.61
CA LEU A 34 -25.11 3.72 1.83
C LEU A 34 -24.49 2.65 2.72
N SER A 35 -25.17 2.21 3.78
CA SER A 35 -24.64 1.18 4.68
C SER A 35 -24.35 -0.12 3.93
N VAL A 36 -25.28 -0.59 3.11
CA VAL A 36 -25.10 -1.80 2.29
C VAL A 36 -23.94 -1.64 1.30
N PHE A 37 -23.83 -0.45 0.68
CA PHE A 37 -22.74 -0.15 -0.23
C PHE A 37 -21.38 -0.14 0.46
N ILE A 38 -21.26 0.55 1.59
CA ILE A 38 -20.04 0.66 2.39
C ILE A 38 -19.60 -0.73 2.87
N GLU A 39 -20.50 -1.52 3.46
CA GLU A 39 -20.17 -2.87 3.96
C GLU A 39 -19.66 -3.78 2.85
N ARG A 40 -20.24 -3.67 1.64
CA ARG A 40 -19.73 -4.39 0.49
C ARG A 40 -18.34 -3.91 0.08
N GLU A 41 -18.14 -2.60 -0.10
CA GLU A 41 -16.85 -2.04 -0.51
C GLU A 41 -15.75 -2.40 0.50
N MET A 42 -16.06 -2.41 1.80
CA MET A 42 -15.14 -2.84 2.85
C MET A 42 -14.76 -4.32 2.74
N ARG A 43 -15.73 -5.21 2.50
CA ARG A 43 -15.44 -6.64 2.28
C ARG A 43 -14.61 -6.85 1.02
N ASP A 44 -15.00 -6.22 -0.08
CA ASP A 44 -14.39 -6.40 -1.40
C ASP A 44 -12.93 -5.90 -1.44
N LYS A 45 -12.56 -4.95 -0.56
CA LYS A 45 -11.23 -4.33 -0.50
C LYS A 45 -10.49 -4.60 0.82
N GLY A 46 -11.02 -5.47 1.69
CA GLY A 46 -10.42 -5.85 2.97
C GLY A 46 -10.12 -4.66 3.88
N ILE A 47 -11.08 -3.75 4.07
CA ILE A 47 -10.96 -2.57 4.94
C ILE A 47 -11.46 -2.95 6.34
N PRO A 48 -10.64 -2.83 7.41
CA PRO A 48 -11.02 -3.26 8.75
C PRO A 48 -12.06 -2.34 9.40
N ALA A 49 -11.88 -1.01 9.29
CA ALA A 49 -12.80 0.00 9.83
C ALA A 49 -13.03 1.14 8.83
N LEU A 50 -14.26 1.66 8.80
CA LEU A 50 -14.62 2.88 8.07
C LEU A 50 -15.69 3.65 8.84
N SER A 51 -15.58 4.97 8.94
CA SER A 51 -16.64 5.82 9.48
C SER A 51 -17.02 6.92 8.50
N ILE A 52 -18.28 7.38 8.58
CA ILE A 52 -18.85 8.44 7.75
C ILE A 52 -19.72 9.39 8.57
N ALA A 53 -19.77 10.66 8.17
CA ALA A 53 -20.73 11.66 8.63
C ALA A 53 -21.35 12.41 7.43
N LEU A 54 -22.67 12.57 7.44
CA LEU A 54 -23.44 13.36 6.48
C LEU A 54 -23.90 14.66 7.14
N VAL A 55 -23.84 15.76 6.39
CA VAL A 55 -24.13 17.10 6.86
C VAL A 55 -25.17 17.76 5.96
N ASP A 56 -26.22 18.32 6.56
CA ASP A 56 -27.19 19.18 5.90
C ASP A 56 -27.32 20.48 6.69
N GLY A 57 -26.85 21.58 6.09
CA GLY A 57 -26.81 22.89 6.73
C GLY A 57 -25.97 22.89 8.00
N PRO A 58 -26.55 23.24 9.17
CA PRO A 58 -25.81 23.28 10.43
C PRO A 58 -25.64 21.91 11.10
N THR A 59 -26.30 20.85 10.60
CA THR A 59 -26.50 19.62 11.37
C THR A 59 -25.79 18.43 10.73
N VAL A 60 -25.12 17.63 11.57
CA VAL A 60 -24.73 16.26 11.20
C VAL A 60 -25.98 15.39 11.25
N VAL A 61 -26.51 15.04 10.08
CA VAL A 61 -27.81 14.35 9.94
C VAL A 61 -27.69 12.83 10.02
N TRP A 62 -26.49 12.28 9.88
CA TRP A 62 -26.19 10.87 10.11
C TRP A 62 -24.70 10.69 10.35
N SER A 63 -24.31 9.83 11.29
CA SER A 63 -22.92 9.42 11.46
C SER A 63 -22.83 8.00 12.00
N ARG A 64 -21.94 7.19 11.42
CA ARG A 64 -21.80 5.77 11.75
C ARG A 64 -20.38 5.25 11.48
N GLY A 65 -19.96 4.27 12.27
CA GLY A 65 -18.80 3.41 11.99
C GLY A 65 -19.22 2.03 11.49
N PHE A 66 -18.34 1.40 10.73
CA PHE A 66 -18.50 0.10 10.10
C PHE A 66 -17.24 -0.73 10.31
N GLY A 67 -17.39 -2.04 10.48
CA GLY A 67 -16.29 -2.97 10.73
C GLY A 67 -15.81 -2.96 12.17
N VAL A 68 -14.51 -3.23 12.36
CA VAL A 68 -13.89 -3.51 13.64
C VAL A 68 -12.79 -2.48 13.90
N GLU A 69 -12.90 -1.75 15.00
CA GLU A 69 -11.91 -0.77 15.45
C GLU A 69 -10.65 -1.48 15.96
N HIS A 70 -10.81 -2.43 16.89
CA HIS A 70 -9.72 -3.26 17.43
C HIS A 70 -10.04 -4.73 17.24
N ALA A 71 -9.13 -5.46 16.59
CA ALA A 71 -9.33 -6.89 16.32
C ALA A 71 -9.37 -7.71 17.62
N GLU A 72 -8.52 -7.35 18.58
CA GLU A 72 -8.56 -7.91 19.92
C GLU A 72 -9.88 -7.53 20.62
N GLY A 73 -10.61 -8.54 21.10
CA GLY A 73 -11.92 -8.34 21.73
C GLY A 73 -13.05 -7.98 20.75
N ASN A 74 -12.77 -7.91 19.43
CA ASN A 74 -13.75 -7.60 18.38
C ASN A 74 -14.51 -6.28 18.65
N VAL A 75 -13.77 -5.23 18.99
CA VAL A 75 -14.35 -3.92 19.31
C VAL A 75 -14.90 -3.29 18.02
N PRO A 76 -16.20 -2.99 17.91
CA PRO A 76 -16.76 -2.46 16.68
C PRO A 76 -16.33 -1.01 16.44
N ALA A 77 -16.15 -0.64 15.17
CA ALA A 77 -15.99 0.76 14.80
C ALA A 77 -17.32 1.52 14.97
N THR A 78 -17.23 2.77 15.42
CA THR A 78 -18.40 3.62 15.75
C THR A 78 -18.27 5.01 15.14
N ALA A 79 -19.23 5.89 15.43
CA ALA A 79 -19.10 7.32 15.12
C ALA A 79 -17.95 7.99 15.90
N ASN A 80 -17.51 7.40 17.02
CA ASN A 80 -16.45 7.93 17.88
C ASN A 80 -15.05 7.41 17.53
N THR A 81 -14.93 6.46 16.59
CA THR A 81 -13.65 6.00 16.07
C THR A 81 -12.85 7.18 15.53
N VAL A 82 -11.59 7.28 15.97
CA VAL A 82 -10.67 8.37 15.67
C VAL A 82 -9.74 7.95 14.54
N TYR A 83 -9.66 8.75 13.49
CA TYR A 83 -8.81 8.48 12.33
C TYR A 83 -7.68 9.49 12.26
N ARG A 84 -6.51 9.07 11.76
CA ARG A 84 -5.48 10.00 11.27
C ARG A 84 -5.96 10.53 9.93
N VAL A 85 -6.41 11.78 9.87
CA VAL A 85 -7.11 12.31 8.67
C VAL A 85 -6.17 12.78 7.56
N GLY A 86 -4.88 12.51 7.71
CA GLY A 86 -3.83 12.87 6.77
C GLY A 86 -3.94 14.33 6.34
N SER A 87 -3.90 14.55 5.03
CA SER A 87 -3.82 15.89 4.46
C SER A 87 -5.05 16.78 4.63
N VAL A 88 -6.18 16.28 5.13
CA VAL A 88 -7.31 17.13 5.60
C VAL A 88 -6.84 18.10 6.69
N SER A 89 -5.78 17.75 7.44
CA SER A 89 -5.11 18.61 8.42
C SER A 89 -4.74 20.01 7.89
N LYS A 90 -4.42 20.11 6.59
CA LYS A 90 -3.98 21.37 5.95
C LYS A 90 -5.04 22.46 6.04
N LEU A 91 -6.32 22.07 5.94
CA LEU A 91 -7.45 23.00 6.02
C LEU A 91 -7.44 23.78 7.34
N PHE A 92 -7.15 23.10 8.45
CA PHE A 92 -7.11 23.71 9.78
C PHE A 92 -5.90 24.61 9.97
N THR A 93 -4.73 24.17 9.48
CA THR A 93 -3.51 24.99 9.43
C THR A 93 -3.74 26.29 8.65
N ASP A 94 -4.35 26.17 7.47
CA ASP A 94 -4.58 27.30 6.58
C ASP A 94 -5.59 28.29 7.16
N ILE A 95 -6.68 27.80 7.78
CA ILE A 95 -7.63 28.64 8.53
C ILE A 95 -6.93 29.39 9.67
N GLY A 96 -6.06 28.72 10.43
CA GLY A 96 -5.28 29.35 11.50
C GLY A 96 -4.40 30.50 11.00
N VAL A 97 -3.77 30.35 9.82
CA VAL A 97 -3.00 31.44 9.20
C VAL A 97 -3.91 32.54 8.66
N MET A 98 -5.04 32.20 8.04
CA MET A 98 -5.99 33.20 7.55
C MET A 98 -6.59 34.06 8.68
N GLN A 99 -6.73 33.52 9.90
CA GLN A 99 -7.09 34.34 11.08
C GLN A 99 -6.06 35.45 11.38
N LEU A 100 -4.77 35.18 11.18
CA LEU A 100 -3.73 36.19 11.35
C LEU A 100 -3.71 37.21 10.20
N VAL A 101 -4.06 36.77 8.98
CA VAL A 101 -4.28 37.67 7.82
C VAL A 101 -5.44 38.62 8.09
N GLU A 102 -6.56 38.11 8.62
CA GLU A 102 -7.71 38.95 8.96
C GLU A 102 -7.42 40.07 9.96
N ARG A 103 -6.48 39.80 10.88
CA ARG A 103 -6.02 40.73 11.92
C ARG A 103 -4.93 41.69 11.43
N GLY A 104 -4.49 41.56 10.17
CA GLY A 104 -3.40 42.36 9.60
C GLY A 104 -2.01 42.03 10.18
N ILE A 105 -1.86 40.90 10.87
CA ILE A 105 -0.57 40.46 11.45
C ILE A 105 0.34 39.90 10.35
N ILE A 106 -0.28 39.27 9.34
CA ILE A 106 0.38 38.66 8.19
C ILE A 106 -0.25 39.18 6.91
N ASP A 107 0.58 39.41 5.90
CA ASP A 107 0.19 39.67 4.52
C ASP A 107 0.46 38.40 3.70
N LEU A 108 -0.57 37.93 2.99
CA LEU A 108 -0.56 36.68 2.24
C LEU A 108 0.39 36.74 1.02
N ASP A 109 0.61 37.94 0.49
CA ASP A 109 1.40 38.21 -0.73
C ASP A 109 2.78 38.80 -0.42
N ALA A 110 3.07 39.08 0.85
CA ALA A 110 4.41 39.46 1.28
C ALA A 110 5.39 38.26 1.18
N PRO A 111 6.69 38.52 0.93
CA PRO A 111 7.72 37.48 1.01
C PRO A 111 7.72 36.80 2.38
N VAL A 112 7.69 35.46 2.40
CA VAL A 112 7.70 34.64 3.63
C VAL A 112 8.90 34.96 4.52
N GLN A 113 10.03 35.36 3.93
CA GLN A 113 11.25 35.76 4.65
C GLN A 113 11.03 36.98 5.57
N ARG A 114 10.02 37.81 5.30
CA ARG A 114 9.60 38.87 6.23
C ARG A 114 9.20 38.30 7.59
N TYR A 115 8.62 37.10 7.58
CA TYR A 115 8.12 36.42 8.77
C TYR A 115 9.06 35.31 9.27
N LEU A 116 9.85 34.71 8.39
CA LEU A 116 10.83 33.67 8.71
C LEU A 116 12.19 34.00 8.05
N PRO A 117 13.01 34.91 8.63
CA PRO A 117 14.25 35.38 7.98
C PRO A 117 15.30 34.30 7.71
N THR A 118 15.23 33.18 8.45
CA THR A 118 16.11 32.01 8.31
C THR A 118 15.61 31.01 7.26
N PHE A 119 14.39 31.17 6.73
CA PHE A 119 13.85 30.32 5.68
C PHE A 119 14.37 30.75 4.30
N ARG A 120 15.41 30.07 3.83
CA ARG A 120 16.19 30.39 2.62
C ARG A 120 16.51 29.14 1.79
N PRO A 121 15.50 28.40 1.29
CA PRO A 121 15.74 27.40 0.26
C PRO A 121 16.38 28.08 -0.97
N ARG A 122 17.21 27.34 -1.72
CA ARG A 122 17.86 27.90 -2.91
C ARG A 122 16.81 28.22 -3.97
N ASN A 123 16.71 29.51 -4.30
CA ASN A 123 15.77 30.03 -5.28
C ASN A 123 16.53 30.81 -6.35
N THR A 124 16.51 30.29 -7.58
CA THR A 124 17.18 30.89 -8.75
C THR A 124 16.22 31.64 -9.68
N SER A 125 14.92 31.69 -9.37
CA SER A 125 13.92 32.31 -10.25
C SER A 125 13.83 33.83 -10.13
N GLY A 126 14.34 34.40 -9.03
CA GLY A 126 14.19 35.82 -8.70
C GLY A 126 12.82 36.19 -8.10
N THR A 127 11.82 35.30 -8.14
CA THR A 127 10.49 35.53 -7.55
C THR A 127 10.47 35.08 -6.09
N ALA A 128 10.04 35.97 -5.18
CA ALA A 128 9.92 35.63 -3.76
C ALA A 128 8.81 34.59 -3.50
N ILE A 129 9.00 33.78 -2.45
CA ILE A 129 7.99 32.82 -1.99
C ILE A 129 6.99 33.54 -1.07
N THR A 130 5.69 33.41 -1.34
CA THR A 130 4.61 34.00 -0.52
C THR A 130 3.77 32.92 0.16
N LEU A 131 3.00 33.30 1.18
CA LEU A 131 2.06 32.37 1.82
C LEU A 131 0.95 31.92 0.88
N ARG A 132 0.45 32.80 -0.01
CA ARG A 132 -0.50 32.44 -1.07
C ARG A 132 0.00 31.25 -1.88
N GLN A 133 1.27 31.29 -2.28
CA GLN A 133 1.90 30.26 -3.08
C GLN A 133 2.11 28.96 -2.28
N LEU A 134 2.48 29.05 -1.00
CA LEU A 134 2.66 27.86 -0.15
C LEU A 134 1.33 27.12 0.05
N MET A 135 0.28 27.84 0.43
CA MET A 135 -1.03 27.28 0.80
C MET A 135 -1.87 26.83 -0.41
N SER A 136 -1.48 27.24 -1.63
CA SER A 136 -2.11 26.79 -2.89
C SER A 136 -1.24 25.81 -3.70
N HIS A 137 -0.08 25.41 -3.17
CA HIS A 137 0.87 24.51 -3.82
C HIS A 137 1.50 25.06 -5.12
N TYR A 138 1.78 26.36 -5.16
CA TYR A 138 2.48 27.06 -6.25
C TYR A 138 3.84 27.63 -5.84
N ALA A 139 4.36 27.30 -4.65
CA ALA A 139 5.65 27.80 -4.18
C ALA A 139 6.87 27.19 -4.88
N GLY A 140 6.68 26.09 -5.62
CA GLY A 140 7.76 25.37 -6.29
C GLY A 140 8.72 24.61 -5.37
N LEU A 141 8.39 24.47 -4.08
CA LEU A 141 9.17 23.66 -3.14
C LEU A 141 9.13 22.16 -3.48
N VAL A 142 10.12 21.42 -2.98
CA VAL A 142 10.12 19.94 -2.95
C VAL A 142 8.85 19.39 -2.27
N ARG A 143 8.45 18.16 -2.58
CA ARG A 143 7.25 17.55 -1.97
C ARG A 143 7.40 17.43 -0.45
N GLU A 144 8.48 16.77 -0.04
CA GLU A 144 8.78 16.41 1.35
C GLU A 144 9.98 17.21 1.87
N PRO A 145 9.99 17.64 3.15
CA PRO A 145 11.19 18.22 3.76
C PRO A 145 12.26 17.13 3.95
N PRO A 146 13.58 17.43 3.87
CA PRO A 146 14.63 16.44 4.13
C PRO A 146 14.63 15.82 5.54
N VAL A 147 13.95 16.42 6.50
CA VAL A 147 13.78 15.95 7.88
C VAL A 147 12.31 16.06 8.27
N GLY A 148 11.77 15.08 8.99
CA GLY A 148 10.40 15.07 9.50
C GLY A 148 9.32 14.74 8.47
N HIS A 149 9.73 14.23 7.32
CA HIS A 149 8.87 13.79 6.22
C HIS A 149 8.15 12.47 6.51
N TYR A 150 7.36 12.02 5.54
CA TYR A 150 6.64 10.74 5.57
C TYR A 150 7.58 9.58 5.97
N PHE A 151 8.69 9.38 5.25
CA PHE A 151 9.68 8.32 5.49
C PHE A 151 10.65 8.52 6.70
N ASP A 152 10.28 9.29 7.73
CA ASP A 152 11.16 9.63 8.88
C ASP A 152 10.50 9.33 10.23
N ASP A 153 10.85 8.22 10.89
CA ASP A 153 10.32 7.82 12.20
C ASP A 153 10.84 8.61 13.39
N ARG A 154 11.89 9.42 13.21
CA ARG A 154 12.58 10.08 14.33
C ARG A 154 11.73 11.12 15.04
N SER A 155 10.56 11.46 14.50
CA SER A 155 9.60 12.42 15.07
C SER A 155 10.24 13.77 15.42
N PRO A 156 10.95 14.44 14.48
CA PRO A 156 11.68 15.67 14.76
C PRO A 156 10.73 16.86 14.98
N THR A 157 11.24 17.97 15.52
CA THR A 157 10.42 19.16 15.77
C THR A 157 10.06 19.90 14.48
N LEU A 158 8.93 20.59 14.46
CA LEU A 158 8.49 21.42 13.32
C LEU A 158 9.55 22.44 12.89
N ALA A 159 10.26 23.05 13.85
CA ALA A 159 11.35 23.97 13.57
C ALA A 159 12.52 23.29 12.81
N SER A 160 12.92 22.09 13.23
CA SER A 160 13.99 21.33 12.57
C SER A 160 13.58 20.85 11.17
N THR A 161 12.33 20.43 11.00
CA THR A 161 11.71 20.10 9.71
C THR A 161 11.81 21.28 8.74
N VAL A 162 11.38 22.49 9.15
CA VAL A 162 11.43 23.68 8.28
C VAL A 162 12.86 24.16 8.03
N ALA A 163 13.74 24.09 9.03
CA ALA A 163 15.15 24.44 8.86
C ALA A 163 15.86 23.56 7.82
N SER A 164 15.47 22.28 7.72
CA SER A 164 16.05 21.35 6.74
C SER A 164 15.82 21.78 5.29
N LEU A 165 14.78 22.56 5.01
CA LEU A 165 14.47 23.05 3.66
C LEU A 165 15.54 24.00 3.09
N ASN A 166 16.37 24.61 3.94
CA ASN A 166 17.49 25.44 3.50
C ASN A 166 18.55 24.65 2.71
N ALA A 167 18.58 23.32 2.85
CA ALA A 167 19.46 22.44 2.07
C ALA A 167 18.90 22.12 0.67
N THR A 168 17.65 22.53 0.36
CA THR A 168 16.95 22.19 -0.88
C THR A 168 17.03 23.31 -1.93
N SER A 169 16.63 23.00 -3.17
CA SER A 169 16.40 23.96 -4.24
C SER A 169 14.94 23.91 -4.66
N LEU A 170 14.39 25.03 -5.13
CA LEU A 170 13.06 25.01 -5.75
C LEU A 170 13.07 24.13 -7.00
N VAL A 171 11.99 23.37 -7.17
CA VAL A 171 11.70 22.54 -8.36
C VAL A 171 11.13 23.41 -9.48
N TYR A 172 10.28 24.38 -9.15
CA TYR A 172 9.69 25.33 -10.09
C TYR A 172 9.82 26.77 -9.59
N ALA A 173 9.70 27.73 -10.50
CA ALA A 173 9.57 29.12 -10.10
C ALA A 173 8.24 29.33 -9.33
N PRO A 174 8.23 30.13 -8.25
CA PRO A 174 6.99 30.39 -7.53
C PRO A 174 5.93 31.04 -8.42
N GLY A 175 4.69 30.54 -8.35
CA GLY A 175 3.53 31.02 -9.11
C GLY A 175 3.35 30.41 -10.50
N THR A 176 4.27 29.57 -11.00
CA THR A 176 4.22 29.09 -12.40
C THR A 176 3.61 27.70 -12.58
N THR A 177 3.88 26.77 -11.66
CA THR A 177 3.55 25.36 -11.85
C THR A 177 3.02 24.77 -10.55
N PRO A 178 1.85 24.09 -10.56
CA PRO A 178 1.34 23.45 -9.36
C PRO A 178 2.24 22.27 -8.99
N LYS A 179 2.70 22.26 -7.73
CA LYS A 179 3.44 21.14 -7.14
C LYS A 179 3.01 20.94 -5.70
N TYR A 180 2.31 19.84 -5.47
CA TYR A 180 1.91 19.44 -4.14
C TYR A 180 3.12 19.32 -3.21
N SER A 181 3.04 19.93 -2.03
CA SER A 181 4.18 20.04 -1.12
C SER A 181 3.72 20.05 0.34
N ASN A 182 4.08 19.00 1.08
CA ASN A 182 3.93 18.93 2.52
C ASN A 182 4.96 19.85 3.20
N ALA A 183 6.16 19.98 2.63
CA ALA A 183 7.17 20.95 3.05
C ALA A 183 6.64 22.40 3.07
N ALA A 184 5.85 22.77 2.07
CA ALA A 184 5.22 24.08 2.01
C ALA A 184 4.29 24.31 3.20
N ILE A 185 3.42 23.34 3.52
CA ILE A 185 2.47 23.48 4.63
C ILE A 185 3.16 23.36 6.01
N ALA A 186 4.23 22.58 6.14
CA ALA A 186 5.07 22.61 7.34
C ALA A 186 5.62 24.04 7.60
N THR A 187 6.04 24.73 6.54
CA THR A 187 6.49 26.12 6.61
C THR A 187 5.35 27.07 7.03
N VAL A 188 4.14 26.87 6.50
CA VAL A 188 2.94 27.63 6.88
C VAL A 188 2.63 27.47 8.37
N GLY A 189 2.60 26.23 8.88
CA GLY A 189 2.34 25.97 10.30
C GLY A 189 3.45 26.47 11.23
N TYR A 190 4.71 26.41 10.80
CA TYR A 190 5.80 26.99 11.58
C TYR A 190 5.70 28.51 11.64
N LEU A 191 5.32 29.16 10.54
CA LEU A 191 5.06 30.59 10.51
C LEU A 191 3.92 30.97 11.47
N LEU A 192 2.84 30.16 11.51
CA LEU A 192 1.74 30.33 12.46
C LEU A 192 2.24 30.29 13.92
N GLU A 193 3.07 29.30 14.27
CA GLU A 193 3.66 29.18 15.61
C GLU A 193 4.52 30.41 15.97
N GLN A 194 5.39 30.84 15.06
CA GLN A 194 6.26 31.99 15.28
C GLN A 194 5.48 33.31 15.43
N ARG A 195 4.40 33.50 14.67
CA ARG A 195 3.64 34.76 14.64
C ARG A 195 2.58 34.84 15.73
N SER A 196 2.02 33.70 16.12
CA SER A 196 1.12 33.60 17.27
C SER A 196 1.83 33.50 18.62
N ARG A 197 3.14 33.19 18.63
CA ARG A 197 3.95 32.91 19.83
C ARG A 197 3.35 31.80 20.71
N THR A 198 2.62 30.89 20.10
CA THR A 198 1.94 29.76 20.74
C THR A 198 2.33 28.49 19.96
N PRO A 199 2.65 27.37 20.64
CA PRO A 199 2.94 26.12 19.94
C PRO A 199 1.83 25.76 18.95
N PHE A 200 2.20 25.29 17.76
CA PHE A 200 1.29 25.07 16.63
C PHE A 200 0.00 24.31 17.03
N ALA A 201 0.13 23.14 17.68
CA ALA A 201 -1.01 22.32 18.07
C ALA A 201 -1.91 23.02 19.10
N ARG A 202 -1.31 23.76 20.05
CA ARG A 202 -2.04 24.54 21.05
C ARG A 202 -2.82 25.70 20.43
N TYR A 203 -2.22 26.39 19.46
CA TYR A 203 -2.91 27.45 18.74
C TYR A 203 -4.13 26.90 18.00
N LEU A 204 -3.99 25.83 17.21
CA LEU A 204 -5.12 25.26 16.48
C LEU A 204 -6.20 24.72 17.42
N GLN A 205 -5.82 24.08 18.53
CA GLN A 205 -6.78 23.64 19.53
C GLN A 205 -7.65 24.80 20.03
N ALA A 206 -7.03 25.91 20.45
CA ALA A 206 -7.72 27.02 21.09
C ALA A 206 -8.44 27.96 20.12
N ALA A 207 -7.83 28.25 18.97
CA ALA A 207 -8.31 29.27 18.05
C ALA A 207 -9.17 28.71 16.91
N VAL A 208 -9.10 27.40 16.63
CA VAL A 208 -9.80 26.77 15.51
C VAL A 208 -10.73 25.65 15.98
N LEU A 209 -10.20 24.62 16.63
CA LEU A 209 -10.96 23.41 16.99
C LEU A 209 -12.01 23.68 18.07
N GLN A 210 -11.64 24.34 19.16
CA GLN A 210 -12.57 24.66 20.26
C GLN A 210 -13.72 25.58 19.84
N PRO A 211 -13.51 26.70 19.10
CA PRO A 211 -14.59 27.55 18.62
C PRO A 211 -15.57 26.82 17.69
N MET A 212 -15.08 25.84 16.93
CA MET A 212 -15.89 24.94 16.08
C MET A 212 -16.64 23.86 16.88
N GLY A 213 -16.23 23.58 18.13
CA GLY A 213 -16.78 22.49 18.93
C GLY A 213 -16.23 21.11 18.56
N LEU A 214 -15.00 21.03 18.06
CA LEU A 214 -14.34 19.77 17.66
C LEU A 214 -13.63 19.14 18.86
N THR A 215 -14.40 18.57 19.78
CA THR A 215 -13.91 18.10 21.09
C THR A 215 -13.19 16.76 21.04
N SER A 216 -13.36 15.99 19.96
CA SER A 216 -12.75 14.67 19.75
C SER A 216 -11.72 14.72 18.62
N SER A 217 -11.04 15.86 18.48
CA SER A 217 -10.04 16.11 17.45
C SER A 217 -8.84 16.87 18.02
N ALA A 218 -7.64 16.52 17.57
CA ALA A 218 -6.40 17.19 17.98
C ALA A 218 -5.26 16.95 16.98
N PHE A 219 -4.24 17.81 17.03
CA PHE A 219 -2.96 17.61 16.34
C PHE A 219 -1.92 16.84 17.19
N GLU A 220 -2.25 16.55 18.45
CA GLU A 220 -1.46 15.74 19.37
C GLU A 220 -2.27 14.52 19.79
N LEU A 221 -1.66 13.33 19.75
CA LEU A 221 -2.33 12.08 20.11
C LEU A 221 -2.45 11.95 21.64
N THR A 222 -3.59 12.36 22.20
CA THR A 222 -3.89 12.18 23.61
C THR A 222 -4.26 10.72 23.94
N PRO A 223 -4.17 10.27 25.20
CA PRO A 223 -4.60 8.93 25.60
C PRO A 223 -6.07 8.64 25.25
N ALA A 224 -6.95 9.64 25.40
CA ALA A 224 -8.37 9.49 25.08
C ALA A 224 -8.61 9.27 23.58
N LEU A 225 -7.87 9.97 22.71
CA LEU A 225 -7.95 9.74 21.27
C LEU A 225 -7.33 8.40 20.89
N ARG A 226 -6.18 8.05 21.47
CA ARG A 226 -5.46 6.79 21.19
C ARG A 226 -6.33 5.55 21.42
N ALA A 227 -7.17 5.55 22.45
CA ALA A 227 -8.07 4.44 22.75
C ALA A 227 -9.06 4.12 21.61
N HIS A 228 -9.32 5.09 20.74
CA HIS A 228 -10.26 4.98 19.62
C HIS A 228 -9.61 5.02 18.24
N VAL A 229 -8.28 4.97 18.14
CA VAL A 229 -7.60 4.84 16.85
C VAL A 229 -7.62 3.37 16.43
N PRO A 230 -8.22 3.01 15.27
CA PRO A 230 -8.38 1.62 14.90
C PRO A 230 -7.07 0.96 14.47
N ASP A 231 -7.05 -0.37 14.53
CA ASP A 231 -6.01 -1.22 13.92
C ASP A 231 -5.99 -1.01 12.40
N ALA A 232 -5.03 -0.21 11.95
CA ALA A 232 -4.93 0.22 10.56
C ALA A 232 -3.93 -0.62 9.76
N LEU A 233 -4.26 -0.84 8.48
CA LEU A 233 -3.46 -1.71 7.59
C LEU A 233 -2.82 -0.92 6.45
N MET A 234 -1.54 -1.18 6.20
CA MET A 234 -0.88 -0.90 4.93
C MET A 234 -0.87 -2.15 4.06
N TRP A 235 -0.52 -1.98 2.79
CA TRP A 235 -0.48 -3.07 1.84
C TRP A 235 0.53 -2.80 0.71
N THR A 236 1.04 -3.89 0.13
CA THR A 236 1.99 -3.83 -1.00
C THR A 236 1.27 -3.92 -2.34
N LEU A 237 1.93 -3.61 -3.46
CA LEU A 237 1.35 -3.70 -4.81
C LEU A 237 0.58 -5.01 -5.10
N HIS A 238 1.04 -6.11 -4.52
CA HIS A 238 0.49 -7.47 -4.66
C HIS A 238 -0.43 -7.86 -3.50
N GLU A 239 -1.11 -6.87 -2.90
CA GLU A 239 -2.18 -7.03 -1.92
C GLU A 239 -1.81 -7.61 -0.54
N ARG A 240 -0.55 -7.99 -0.31
CA ARG A 240 -0.07 -8.36 1.04
C ARG A 240 -0.30 -7.20 2.01
N THR A 241 -0.99 -7.45 3.11
CA THR A 241 -1.30 -6.47 4.16
C THR A 241 -0.36 -6.59 5.36
N PHE A 242 -0.14 -5.48 6.07
CA PHE A 242 0.63 -5.43 7.32
C PHE A 242 0.21 -4.24 8.19
N PRO A 243 0.47 -4.25 9.51
CA PRO A 243 0.11 -3.14 10.40
C PRO A 243 0.77 -1.82 10.01
N ALA A 244 0.01 -0.74 10.04
CA ALA A 244 0.52 0.60 9.75
C ALA A 244 1.38 1.17 10.90
N PRO A 245 2.49 1.89 10.61
CA PRO A 245 3.30 2.52 11.63
C PRO A 245 2.61 3.75 12.26
N THR A 246 2.91 4.01 13.54
CA THR A 246 2.19 4.99 14.37
C THR A 246 3.04 6.18 14.85
N PHE A 247 4.24 6.37 14.30
CA PHE A 247 5.12 7.49 14.66
C PHE A 247 4.56 8.85 14.23
N ALA A 248 5.03 9.90 14.90
CA ALA A 248 4.64 11.28 14.60
C ALA A 248 5.52 11.87 13.50
N LEU A 249 4.90 12.63 12.59
CA LEU A 249 5.63 13.33 11.53
C LEU A 249 6.14 14.68 12.08
N GLY A 250 7.34 15.08 11.68
CA GLY A 250 7.87 16.41 11.99
C GLY A 250 7.17 17.54 11.23
N MET A 251 6.29 17.20 10.30
CA MET A 251 5.45 18.09 9.49
C MET A 251 3.97 18.05 9.92
N ALA A 252 3.70 18.04 11.23
CA ALA A 252 2.35 18.00 11.79
C ALA A 252 1.29 18.89 11.08
N PRO A 253 1.61 20.16 10.68
CA PRO A 253 0.68 21.02 9.97
C PRO A 253 0.14 20.45 8.64
N ALA A 254 0.89 19.55 8.01
CA ALA A 254 0.56 18.99 6.72
C ALA A 254 -0.30 17.71 6.81
N GLY A 255 -0.28 16.97 7.92
CA GLY A 255 -0.84 15.61 7.89
C GLY A 255 -1.13 14.90 9.22
N SER A 256 -1.00 15.54 10.38
CA SER A 256 -1.00 14.83 11.67
C SER A 256 -2.22 15.09 12.57
N MET A 257 -3.32 15.58 12.02
CA MET A 257 -4.57 15.68 12.78
C MET A 257 -5.24 14.31 12.97
N TYR A 258 -5.76 14.11 14.18
CA TYR A 258 -6.66 13.04 14.56
C TYR A 258 -8.07 13.63 14.67
N ALA A 259 -9.07 12.96 14.10
CA ALA A 259 -10.45 13.41 14.19
C ALA A 259 -11.46 12.27 14.07
N THR A 260 -12.66 12.49 14.62
CA THR A 260 -13.83 11.67 14.36
C THR A 260 -14.62 12.25 13.17
N MET A 261 -15.43 11.41 12.52
CA MET A 261 -16.26 11.90 11.41
C MET A 261 -17.35 12.90 11.85
N PRO A 262 -18.01 12.76 13.02
CA PRO A 262 -18.86 13.81 13.57
C PRO A 262 -18.17 15.17 13.69
N ASP A 263 -16.91 15.21 14.14
CA ASP A 263 -16.16 16.45 14.24
C ASP A 263 -15.85 17.04 12.85
N LEU A 264 -15.41 16.23 11.89
CA LEU A 264 -15.27 16.71 10.51
C LEU A 264 -16.63 17.17 9.91
N GLY A 265 -17.73 16.56 10.32
CA GLY A 265 -19.08 17.03 9.99
C GLY A 265 -19.38 18.42 10.56
N ARG A 266 -19.06 18.67 11.84
CA ARG A 266 -19.19 20.00 12.47
C ARG A 266 -18.27 21.04 11.84
N PHE A 267 -17.08 20.64 11.40
CA PHE A 267 -16.20 21.49 10.61
C PHE A 267 -16.90 21.92 9.31
N ILE A 268 -17.48 20.98 8.55
CA ILE A 268 -18.26 21.31 7.34
C ILE A 268 -19.46 22.24 7.67
N SER A 269 -20.22 21.96 8.73
CA SER A 269 -21.31 22.83 9.18
C SER A 269 -20.83 24.26 9.45
N THR A 270 -19.65 24.41 10.07
CA THR A 270 -19.04 25.72 10.32
C THR A 270 -18.70 26.46 9.02
N LEU A 271 -18.24 25.73 8.00
CA LEU A 271 -18.01 26.31 6.67
C LEU A 271 -19.31 26.81 6.04
N PHE A 272 -20.39 26.03 6.10
CA PHE A 272 -21.72 26.45 5.61
C PHE A 272 -22.33 27.61 6.39
N ALA A 273 -21.91 27.81 7.65
CA ALA A 273 -22.26 28.94 8.49
C ALA A 273 -21.35 30.17 8.27
N GLY A 274 -20.54 30.19 7.21
CA GLY A 274 -19.66 31.32 6.89
C GLY A 274 -18.58 31.54 7.95
N GLY A 275 -18.06 30.46 8.53
CA GLY A 275 -17.02 30.46 9.55
C GLY A 275 -17.49 30.66 10.99
N LEU A 276 -18.80 30.59 11.26
CA LEU A 276 -19.36 30.63 12.61
C LEU A 276 -19.44 29.22 13.19
N GLY A 277 -18.60 28.93 14.19
CA GLY A 277 -18.61 27.67 14.92
C GLY A 277 -19.59 27.66 16.09
N ALA A 278 -19.64 26.54 16.82
CA ALA A 278 -20.57 26.33 17.93
C ALA A 278 -20.41 27.32 19.10
N SER A 279 -19.18 27.77 19.37
CA SER A 279 -18.88 28.65 20.51
C SER A 279 -18.23 29.98 20.10
N GLY A 280 -18.04 30.23 18.80
CA GLY A 280 -17.53 31.50 18.32
C GLY A 280 -17.25 31.54 16.82
N ARG A 281 -17.01 32.75 16.31
CA ARG A 281 -16.57 32.95 14.93
C ARG A 281 -15.10 32.55 14.80
N VAL A 282 -14.83 31.62 13.87
CA VAL A 282 -13.49 31.13 13.56
C VAL A 282 -12.87 31.95 12.45
N ILE A 283 -13.63 32.26 11.40
CA ILE A 283 -13.16 33.03 10.23
C ILE A 283 -14.32 33.87 9.67
N ARG A 284 -14.04 34.98 8.98
CA ARG A 284 -15.07 35.77 8.28
C ARG A 284 -15.44 35.09 6.97
N SER A 285 -16.71 35.20 6.58
CA SER A 285 -17.23 34.64 5.33
C SER A 285 -16.40 35.09 4.12
N ALA A 286 -16.11 36.40 3.99
CA ALA A 286 -15.33 36.92 2.87
C ALA A 286 -13.92 36.30 2.77
N THR A 287 -13.30 35.98 3.90
CA THR A 287 -11.99 35.31 3.92
C THR A 287 -12.13 33.85 3.51
N LEU A 288 -13.16 33.16 3.98
CA LEU A 288 -13.47 31.79 3.55
C LEU A 288 -13.75 31.72 2.04
N ASP A 289 -14.51 32.68 1.50
CA ASP A 289 -14.78 32.79 0.06
C ASP A 289 -13.48 32.97 -0.75
N SER A 290 -12.50 33.70 -0.21
CA SER A 290 -11.18 33.83 -0.83
C SER A 290 -10.41 32.50 -0.87
N MET A 291 -10.60 31.64 0.14
CA MET A 291 -10.00 30.30 0.17
C MET A 291 -10.62 29.37 -0.87
N TRP A 292 -11.89 29.60 -1.24
CA TRP A 292 -12.61 28.87 -2.28
C TRP A 292 -12.50 29.48 -3.68
N THR A 293 -11.62 30.45 -3.86
CA THR A 293 -11.33 31.05 -5.17
C THR A 293 -10.12 30.35 -5.80
N PRO A 294 -10.18 29.92 -7.09
CA PRO A 294 -9.03 29.34 -7.76
C PRO A 294 -7.81 30.28 -7.77
N GLN A 295 -6.68 29.78 -7.28
CA GLN A 295 -5.41 30.50 -7.24
C GLN A 295 -4.59 30.17 -8.49
N PHE A 296 -3.90 31.18 -9.04
CA PHE A 296 -3.04 31.05 -10.23
C PHE A 296 -3.74 30.40 -11.43
N ALA A 297 -5.05 30.62 -11.55
CA ALA A 297 -5.89 30.12 -12.65
C ALA A 297 -6.34 31.28 -13.55
N PRO A 298 -6.76 31.00 -14.81
CA PRO A 298 -7.38 32.00 -15.67
C PRO A 298 -8.59 32.65 -15.01
N ALA A 299 -8.86 33.92 -15.36
CA ALA A 299 -10.04 34.63 -14.86
C ALA A 299 -11.33 33.86 -15.18
N GLY A 300 -12.24 33.77 -14.21
CA GLY A 300 -13.49 33.02 -14.33
C GLY A 300 -13.37 31.50 -14.17
N ALA A 301 -12.17 30.97 -13.87
CA ALA A 301 -12.03 29.56 -13.51
C ALA A 301 -12.93 29.21 -12.31
N THR A 302 -13.60 28.07 -12.38
CA THR A 302 -14.46 27.52 -11.32
C THR A 302 -13.90 26.23 -10.71
N ARG A 303 -12.75 25.78 -11.23
CA ARG A 303 -12.06 24.56 -10.81
C ARG A 303 -10.58 24.84 -10.62
N GLY A 304 -9.91 24.06 -9.77
CA GLY A 304 -8.49 24.18 -9.51
C GLY A 304 -8.15 24.08 -8.03
N ARG A 305 -7.10 24.80 -7.61
CA ARG A 305 -6.65 24.84 -6.21
C ARG A 305 -7.04 26.17 -5.59
N GLY A 306 -7.74 26.11 -4.48
CA GLY A 306 -7.92 27.23 -3.57
C GLY A 306 -6.76 27.34 -2.59
N ILE A 307 -6.98 28.09 -1.51
CA ILE A 307 -6.11 28.05 -0.32
C ILE A 307 -6.60 26.88 0.52
N GLY A 308 -5.82 25.80 0.57
CA GLY A 308 -6.16 24.58 1.29
C GLY A 308 -7.20 23.69 0.62
N PHE A 309 -8.08 24.16 -0.27
CA PHE A 309 -9.16 23.34 -0.87
C PHE A 309 -8.91 22.97 -2.33
N GLY A 310 -9.34 21.76 -2.73
CA GLY A 310 -9.61 21.42 -4.12
C GLY A 310 -10.97 21.98 -4.54
N LEU A 311 -11.05 22.56 -5.74
CA LEU A 311 -12.26 23.22 -6.25
C LEU A 311 -12.72 22.51 -7.52
N GLY A 312 -14.00 22.14 -7.56
CA GLY A 312 -14.56 21.33 -8.64
C GLY A 312 -16.07 21.50 -8.80
N THR A 313 -16.65 20.58 -9.56
CA THR A 313 -18.11 20.42 -9.63
C THR A 313 -18.49 18.94 -9.60
N LEU A 314 -19.56 18.61 -8.88
CA LEU A 314 -20.20 17.29 -8.90
C LEU A 314 -21.61 17.43 -9.47
N ASP A 315 -21.86 16.82 -10.64
CA ASP A 315 -23.14 16.86 -11.35
C ASP A 315 -23.70 18.29 -11.49
N GLY A 316 -22.83 19.21 -11.90
CA GLY A 316 -23.12 20.64 -12.10
C GLY A 316 -23.08 21.51 -10.85
N ALA A 317 -23.11 20.94 -9.64
CA ALA A 317 -23.03 21.69 -8.39
C ALA A 317 -21.58 21.98 -8.01
N ARG A 318 -21.30 23.17 -7.48
CA ARG A 318 -19.98 23.54 -6.97
C ARG A 318 -19.62 22.68 -5.76
N VAL A 319 -18.40 22.14 -5.75
CA VAL A 319 -17.89 21.34 -4.64
C VAL A 319 -16.50 21.83 -4.23
N VAL A 320 -16.28 21.87 -2.91
CA VAL A 320 -14.98 22.13 -2.29
C VAL A 320 -14.57 20.90 -1.49
N GLU A 321 -13.32 20.49 -1.66
CA GLU A 321 -12.89 19.15 -1.26
C GLU A 321 -11.49 19.14 -0.68
N HIS A 322 -11.20 18.12 0.12
CA HIS A 322 -9.82 17.74 0.42
C HIS A 322 -9.72 16.25 0.78
N GLY A 323 -8.79 15.56 0.13
CA GLY A 323 -8.43 14.18 0.46
C GLY A 323 -7.30 14.12 1.50
N GLY A 324 -7.22 13.01 2.23
CA GLY A 324 -6.15 12.72 3.18
C GLY A 324 -5.65 11.30 3.00
N ALA A 325 -4.35 11.11 3.09
CA ALA A 325 -3.71 9.81 3.20
C ALA A 325 -2.56 9.91 4.19
N ILE A 326 -2.44 8.93 5.07
CA ILE A 326 -1.30 8.74 5.98
C ILE A 326 -1.34 7.29 6.45
N TYR A 327 -0.19 6.67 6.64
CA TYR A 327 0.00 5.28 7.10
C TYR A 327 -1.25 4.58 7.64
N GLY A 328 -1.91 3.80 6.78
CA GLY A 328 -3.05 2.99 7.15
C GLY A 328 -4.40 3.71 7.11
N PHE A 329 -4.46 4.94 6.63
CA PHE A 329 -5.67 5.75 6.63
C PHE A 329 -5.85 6.51 5.33
N ALA A 330 -7.10 6.55 4.85
CA ALA A 330 -7.53 7.45 3.80
C ALA A 330 -8.81 8.18 4.23
N THR A 331 -8.89 9.47 3.94
CA THR A 331 -10.02 10.33 4.31
C THR A 331 -10.45 11.17 3.11
N GLN A 332 -11.74 11.42 2.98
CA GLN A 332 -12.29 12.41 2.07
C GLN A 332 -13.21 13.36 2.84
N LEU A 333 -13.04 14.65 2.58
CA LEU A 333 -14.02 15.69 2.89
C LEU A 333 -14.52 16.29 1.57
N SER A 334 -15.84 16.28 1.35
CA SER A 334 -16.48 16.92 0.19
C SER A 334 -17.70 17.73 0.65
N ALA A 335 -17.78 18.99 0.24
CA ALA A 335 -18.85 19.91 0.63
C ALA A 335 -19.36 20.70 -0.58
N MET A 336 -20.68 20.87 -0.68
CA MET A 336 -21.35 21.71 -1.67
C MET A 336 -21.82 23.00 -1.00
N PRO A 337 -21.07 24.12 -1.06
CA PRO A 337 -21.37 25.30 -0.26
C PRO A 337 -22.72 25.95 -0.60
N ASP A 338 -23.10 25.94 -1.88
CA ASP A 338 -24.34 26.57 -2.36
C ASP A 338 -25.58 25.78 -1.93
N GLU A 339 -25.45 24.45 -1.88
CA GLU A 339 -26.52 23.55 -1.46
C GLU A 339 -26.46 23.23 0.05
N LYS A 340 -25.36 23.54 0.73
CA LYS A 340 -25.09 23.20 2.13
C LYS A 340 -25.21 21.69 2.46
N LEU A 341 -24.79 20.85 1.53
CA LEU A 341 -24.68 19.40 1.73
C LEU A 341 -23.21 18.99 1.80
N GLY A 342 -22.85 18.14 2.75
CA GLY A 342 -21.45 17.73 2.89
C GLY A 342 -21.28 16.34 3.49
N VAL A 343 -20.11 15.76 3.24
CA VAL A 343 -19.75 14.42 3.67
C VAL A 343 -18.29 14.39 4.13
N ALA A 344 -18.06 13.73 5.25
CA ALA A 344 -16.74 13.32 5.69
C ALA A 344 -16.71 11.79 5.84
N VAL A 345 -15.70 11.12 5.29
CA VAL A 345 -15.54 9.67 5.36
C VAL A 345 -14.07 9.31 5.53
N SER A 346 -13.78 8.30 6.36
CA SER A 346 -12.42 7.81 6.58
C SER A 346 -12.39 6.30 6.70
N ALA A 347 -11.36 5.68 6.13
CA ALA A 347 -11.11 4.24 6.15
C ALA A 347 -9.76 3.95 6.83
N ALA A 348 -9.67 2.85 7.58
CA ALA A 348 -8.47 2.35 8.25
C ALA A 348 -7.66 1.37 7.38
N LYS A 349 -7.46 1.74 6.11
CA LYS A 349 -6.51 1.09 5.21
C LYS A 349 -5.85 2.12 4.30
N ASP A 350 -4.54 1.97 4.09
CA ASP A 350 -3.74 2.88 3.27
C ASP A 350 -4.18 2.89 1.81
N GLY A 351 -3.99 4.02 1.11
CA GLY A 351 -4.29 4.12 -0.33
C GLY A 351 -5.78 4.01 -0.71
N MET A 352 -6.74 4.06 0.23
CA MET A 352 -8.19 3.97 -0.05
C MET A 352 -8.82 5.30 -0.51
N ASN A 353 -8.06 6.17 -1.16
CA ASN A 353 -8.51 7.51 -1.55
C ASN A 353 -9.62 7.48 -2.59
N ALA A 354 -9.50 6.65 -3.64
CA ALA A 354 -10.55 6.56 -4.66
C ALA A 354 -11.87 6.03 -4.08
N LEU A 355 -11.78 5.06 -3.16
CA LEU A 355 -12.95 4.54 -2.43
C LEU A 355 -13.61 5.63 -1.58
N THR A 356 -12.85 6.33 -0.76
CA THR A 356 -13.41 7.38 0.13
C THR A 356 -14.00 8.54 -0.68
N SER A 357 -13.37 8.95 -1.78
CA SER A 357 -13.95 9.91 -2.72
C SER A 357 -15.25 9.39 -3.35
N ARG A 358 -15.30 8.13 -3.80
CA ARG A 358 -16.51 7.50 -4.35
C ARG A 358 -17.65 7.50 -3.33
N VAL A 359 -17.39 7.02 -2.11
CA VAL A 359 -18.40 7.00 -1.03
C VAL A 359 -18.93 8.41 -0.76
N ALA A 360 -18.05 9.42 -0.68
CA ALA A 360 -18.47 10.81 -0.44
C ALA A 360 -19.36 11.35 -1.58
N HIS A 361 -18.98 11.12 -2.84
CA HIS A 361 -19.73 11.62 -3.99
C HIS A 361 -21.07 10.91 -4.18
N GLU A 362 -21.11 9.60 -3.99
CA GLU A 362 -22.37 8.84 -4.01
C GLU A 362 -23.30 9.26 -2.86
N ALA A 363 -22.75 9.51 -1.67
CA ALA A 363 -23.53 10.04 -0.56
C ALA A 363 -24.13 11.42 -0.87
N LEU A 364 -23.36 12.34 -1.46
CA LEU A 364 -23.88 13.65 -1.89
C LEU A 364 -24.99 13.52 -2.93
N ARG A 365 -24.85 12.62 -3.92
CA ARG A 365 -25.89 12.35 -4.92
C ARG A 365 -27.19 11.85 -4.29
N LEU A 366 -27.08 10.89 -3.37
CA LEU A 366 -28.22 10.35 -2.63
C LEU A 366 -28.89 11.43 -1.77
N MET A 367 -28.10 12.27 -1.08
CA MET A 367 -28.62 13.38 -0.27
C MET A 367 -29.37 14.41 -1.12
N ARG A 368 -28.84 14.78 -2.29
CA ARG A 368 -29.52 15.68 -3.24
C ARG A 368 -30.84 15.08 -3.72
N ALA A 369 -30.85 13.80 -4.09
CA ALA A 369 -32.05 13.11 -4.54
C ALA A 369 -33.13 13.04 -3.44
N ALA A 370 -32.73 12.72 -2.21
CA ALA A 370 -33.61 12.70 -1.05
C ALA A 370 -34.21 14.09 -0.77
N ARG A 371 -33.38 15.15 -0.77
CA ARG A 371 -33.84 16.52 -0.56
C ARG A 371 -34.77 17.02 -1.67
N ALA A 372 -34.55 16.56 -2.90
CA ALA A 372 -35.41 16.86 -4.04
C ALA A 372 -36.71 16.02 -4.09
N GLY A 373 -36.88 15.04 -3.19
CA GLY A 373 -38.02 14.11 -3.22
C GLY A 373 -38.02 13.18 -4.44
N THR A 374 -36.87 12.98 -5.08
CA THR A 374 -36.71 12.12 -6.25
C THR A 374 -36.22 10.73 -5.86
N PRO A 375 -36.46 9.68 -6.68
CA PRO A 375 -35.91 8.35 -6.42
C PRO A 375 -34.40 8.38 -6.22
N LEU A 376 -33.93 7.65 -5.21
CA LEU A 376 -32.49 7.54 -4.94
C LEU A 376 -31.78 6.89 -6.15
N PRO A 377 -30.68 7.48 -6.66
CA PRO A 377 -29.89 6.84 -7.69
C PRO A 377 -29.37 5.48 -7.23
N ALA A 378 -29.31 4.52 -8.15
CA ALA A 378 -28.75 3.21 -7.87
C ALA A 378 -27.23 3.32 -7.69
N LEU A 379 -26.72 2.75 -6.60
CA LEU A 379 -25.29 2.61 -6.39
C LEU A 379 -24.79 1.43 -7.22
N VAL A 380 -23.98 1.74 -8.24
CA VAL A 380 -23.43 0.73 -9.15
C VAL A 380 -22.36 -0.06 -8.44
N SER A 381 -22.33 -1.36 -8.70
CA SER A 381 -21.31 -2.27 -8.21
C SER A 381 -20.90 -3.21 -9.33
N TYR A 382 -19.63 -3.60 -9.37
CA TYR A 382 -19.10 -4.38 -10.47
C TYR A 382 -18.73 -5.80 -10.02
N ALA A 383 -18.85 -6.76 -10.94
CA ALA A 383 -18.51 -8.15 -10.66
C ALA A 383 -16.99 -8.37 -10.78
N PRO A 384 -16.40 -9.38 -10.12
CA PRO A 384 -15.03 -9.79 -10.39
C PRO A 384 -14.78 -10.06 -11.89
N VAL A 385 -13.52 -9.95 -12.33
CA VAL A 385 -13.13 -10.36 -13.68
C VAL A 385 -13.14 -11.89 -13.73
N SER A 386 -13.73 -12.47 -14.77
CA SER A 386 -13.69 -13.93 -14.95
C SER A 386 -12.30 -14.37 -15.41
N LEU A 387 -11.87 -15.58 -15.02
CA LEU A 387 -10.57 -16.14 -15.45
C LEU A 387 -10.41 -16.14 -16.98
N ALA A 388 -11.49 -16.37 -17.73
CA ALA A 388 -11.48 -16.34 -19.19
C ALA A 388 -11.15 -14.94 -19.74
N ILE A 389 -11.77 -13.89 -19.17
CA ILE A 389 -11.49 -12.50 -19.56
C ILE A 389 -10.07 -12.12 -19.14
N ALA A 390 -9.68 -12.44 -17.90
CA ALA A 390 -8.34 -12.17 -17.37
C ALA A 390 -7.26 -12.81 -18.26
N THR A 391 -7.36 -14.10 -18.55
CA THR A 391 -6.42 -14.83 -19.41
C THR A 391 -6.29 -14.21 -20.80
N ARG A 392 -7.40 -13.74 -21.38
CA ARG A 392 -7.37 -13.07 -22.70
C ARG A 392 -6.76 -11.67 -22.62
N LEU A 393 -6.90 -10.98 -21.50
CA LEU A 393 -6.29 -9.67 -21.26
C LEU A 393 -4.79 -9.75 -20.94
N ALA A 394 -4.31 -10.87 -20.40
CA ALA A 394 -2.92 -11.04 -20.05
C ALA A 394 -1.98 -10.70 -21.23
N GLY A 395 -0.89 -10.02 -20.93
CA GLY A 395 0.17 -9.71 -21.89
C GLY A 395 0.58 -8.26 -21.92
N THR A 396 1.42 -7.93 -22.91
CA THR A 396 1.99 -6.60 -23.09
C THR A 396 1.39 -5.92 -24.31
N TYR A 397 1.06 -4.63 -24.17
CA TYR A 397 0.45 -3.80 -25.21
C TYR A 397 1.23 -2.49 -25.39
N GLY A 398 1.14 -1.88 -26.57
CA GLY A 398 1.86 -0.64 -26.88
C GLY A 398 3.36 -0.87 -27.09
N SER A 399 4.16 0.19 -27.04
CA SER A 399 5.62 0.11 -27.17
C SER A 399 6.33 1.28 -26.51
N GLY A 400 7.58 1.07 -26.06
CA GLY A 400 8.37 2.10 -25.39
C GLY A 400 7.63 2.68 -24.19
N ASP A 401 7.51 4.01 -24.14
CA ASP A 401 6.84 4.73 -23.05
C ASP A 401 5.32 4.62 -23.02
N SER A 402 4.73 4.03 -24.07
CA SER A 402 3.30 3.68 -24.11
C SER A 402 3.01 2.24 -23.71
N THR A 403 4.02 1.50 -23.23
CA THR A 403 3.86 0.08 -22.89
C THR A 403 2.91 -0.10 -21.70
N VAL A 404 1.92 -0.96 -21.88
CA VAL A 404 0.99 -1.41 -20.83
C VAL A 404 1.23 -2.89 -20.59
N SER A 405 1.50 -3.25 -19.35
CA SER A 405 1.54 -4.65 -18.88
C SER A 405 0.22 -4.98 -18.22
N VAL A 406 -0.37 -6.11 -18.60
CA VAL A 406 -1.51 -6.71 -17.92
C VAL A 406 -1.06 -8.05 -17.37
N ASP A 407 -0.85 -8.08 -16.06
CA ASP A 407 -0.43 -9.24 -15.30
C ASP A 407 -1.67 -9.86 -14.63
N VAL A 408 -1.78 -11.19 -14.60
CA VAL A 408 -2.95 -11.91 -14.08
C VAL A 408 -2.50 -12.89 -13.02
N HIS A 409 -3.11 -12.78 -11.84
CA HIS A 409 -2.82 -13.63 -10.69
C HIS A 409 -4.15 -14.20 -10.18
N ASP A 410 -4.37 -15.49 -10.41
CA ASP A 410 -5.65 -16.18 -10.23
C ASP A 410 -6.82 -15.48 -10.97
N SER A 411 -7.51 -14.56 -10.30
CA SER A 411 -8.60 -13.73 -10.86
C SER A 411 -8.37 -12.23 -10.68
N SER A 412 -7.27 -11.83 -10.05
CA SER A 412 -6.82 -10.45 -9.99
C SER A 412 -6.10 -10.08 -11.29
N VAL A 413 -6.41 -8.89 -11.81
CA VAL A 413 -5.81 -8.36 -13.03
C VAL A 413 -5.12 -7.06 -12.67
N VAL A 414 -3.80 -7.06 -12.77
CA VAL A 414 -2.96 -5.91 -12.50
C VAL A 414 -2.57 -5.25 -13.82
N VAL A 415 -2.97 -3.99 -14.00
CA VAL A 415 -2.60 -3.18 -15.15
C VAL A 415 -1.58 -2.14 -14.72
N SER A 416 -0.36 -2.29 -15.23
CA SER A 416 0.75 -1.37 -15.00
C SER A 416 1.10 -0.66 -16.30
N ALA A 417 1.19 0.66 -16.26
CA ALA A 417 1.71 1.45 -17.36
C ALA A 417 2.41 2.70 -16.82
N PRO A 418 3.46 3.21 -17.50
CA PRO A 418 4.17 4.42 -17.14
C PRO A 418 3.28 5.59 -16.71
N PHE A 419 2.23 5.85 -17.49
CA PHE A 419 1.33 7.01 -17.38
C PHE A 419 0.07 6.73 -16.53
N LEU A 420 0.04 5.59 -15.85
CA LEU A 420 -1.12 5.09 -15.12
C LEU A 420 -0.68 4.79 -13.68
N GLU A 421 -1.44 5.26 -12.69
CA GLU A 421 -1.38 4.60 -11.38
C GLU A 421 -1.72 3.12 -11.58
N ILE A 422 -0.98 2.23 -10.92
CA ILE A 422 -1.18 0.80 -11.11
C ILE A 422 -2.61 0.46 -10.69
N GLN A 423 -3.31 -0.29 -11.54
CA GLN A 423 -4.67 -0.74 -11.28
C GLN A 423 -4.58 -2.20 -10.88
N ASN A 424 -5.14 -2.58 -9.73
CA ASN A 424 -5.08 -3.97 -9.26
C ASN A 424 -6.44 -4.54 -8.84
N GLY A 425 -7.51 -3.75 -8.86
CA GLY A 425 -8.88 -4.25 -8.69
C GLY A 425 -9.75 -3.88 -9.88
N LEU A 426 -9.43 -4.44 -11.04
CA LEU A 426 -10.36 -4.37 -12.18
C LEU A 426 -11.60 -5.20 -11.91
N ARG A 427 -12.74 -4.70 -12.40
CA ARG A 427 -14.03 -5.36 -12.31
C ARG A 427 -14.74 -5.33 -13.65
N THR A 428 -15.64 -6.29 -13.85
CA THR A 428 -16.46 -6.39 -15.06
C THR A 428 -17.57 -5.33 -15.02
N LEU A 429 -17.54 -4.40 -15.98
CA LEU A 429 -18.59 -3.40 -16.19
C LEU A 429 -19.76 -3.99 -16.97
N HIS A 430 -19.49 -4.53 -18.17
CA HIS A 430 -20.47 -5.24 -19.01
C HIS A 430 -19.75 -6.00 -20.12
N GLY A 431 -20.10 -7.29 -20.32
CA GLY A 431 -19.43 -8.15 -21.29
C GLY A 431 -17.92 -8.19 -21.02
N ASP A 432 -17.13 -7.84 -22.03
CA ASP A 432 -15.66 -7.78 -21.95
C ASP A 432 -15.13 -6.38 -21.56
N THR A 433 -16.01 -5.43 -21.25
CA THR A 433 -15.61 -4.11 -20.76
C THR A 433 -15.36 -4.18 -19.27
N LEU A 434 -14.17 -3.75 -18.86
CA LEU A 434 -13.76 -3.64 -17.48
C LEU A 434 -13.72 -2.19 -17.01
N VAL A 435 -13.72 -2.02 -15.70
CA VAL A 435 -13.58 -0.75 -15.01
C VAL A 435 -12.67 -0.91 -13.80
N ALA A 436 -11.83 0.08 -13.55
CA ALA A 436 -11.09 0.19 -12.32
C ALA A 436 -12.04 0.38 -11.13
N ASP A 437 -11.91 -0.48 -10.12
CA ASP A 437 -12.65 -0.39 -8.87
C ASP A 437 -11.81 -0.99 -7.73
N ASP A 438 -10.72 -0.28 -7.40
CA ASP A 438 -9.81 -0.62 -6.31
C ASP A 438 -9.70 0.54 -5.29
N GLY A 439 -8.76 0.43 -4.35
CA GLY A 439 -8.56 1.44 -3.33
C GLY A 439 -8.02 2.76 -3.90
N VAL A 440 -7.14 2.68 -4.90
CA VAL A 440 -6.34 3.80 -5.43
C VAL A 440 -6.97 4.43 -6.68
N SER A 441 -7.83 3.71 -7.39
CA SER A 441 -8.44 4.15 -8.64
C SER A 441 -9.86 3.63 -8.84
N PHE A 442 -10.71 4.49 -9.41
CA PHE A 442 -12.10 4.17 -9.71
C PHE A 442 -12.57 4.76 -11.05
N GLY A 443 -13.39 4.00 -11.77
CA GLY A 443 -14.17 4.48 -12.91
C GLY A 443 -13.45 4.50 -14.26
N ARG A 444 -12.13 4.27 -14.29
CA ARG A 444 -11.37 4.16 -15.54
C ARG A 444 -11.76 2.90 -16.30
N ARG A 445 -12.32 3.07 -17.50
CA ARG A 445 -12.79 1.96 -18.34
C ARG A 445 -11.68 1.42 -19.23
N MET A 446 -11.74 0.11 -19.46
CA MET A 446 -10.88 -0.57 -20.42
C MET A 446 -11.60 -1.74 -21.08
N TRP A 447 -11.24 -2.06 -22.32
CA TRP A 447 -11.80 -3.19 -23.06
C TRP A 447 -10.83 -3.68 -24.13
N LEU A 448 -11.02 -4.91 -24.58
CA LEU A 448 -10.33 -5.43 -25.76
C LEU A 448 -11.15 -5.17 -27.02
N ALA A 449 -10.51 -4.57 -28.02
CA ALA A 449 -10.99 -4.46 -29.38
C ALA A 449 -10.10 -5.33 -30.29
N GLY A 450 -10.43 -6.62 -30.39
CA GLY A 450 -9.55 -7.63 -31.01
C GLY A 450 -8.25 -7.78 -30.20
N ASP A 451 -7.10 -7.61 -30.86
CA ASP A 451 -5.77 -7.61 -30.23
C ASP A 451 -5.34 -6.24 -29.70
N THR A 452 -6.27 -5.30 -29.53
CA THR A 452 -5.95 -3.95 -29.04
C THR A 452 -6.60 -3.71 -27.69
N LEU A 453 -5.81 -3.39 -26.67
CA LEU A 453 -6.33 -2.94 -25.38
C LEU A 453 -6.64 -1.45 -25.48
N VAL A 454 -7.86 -1.05 -25.13
CA VAL A 454 -8.24 0.36 -25.07
C VAL A 454 -8.39 0.77 -23.61
N ILE A 455 -7.71 1.83 -23.18
CA ILE A 455 -7.77 2.39 -21.83
C ILE A 455 -8.09 3.87 -21.93
N GLY A 456 -9.18 4.32 -21.32
CA GLY A 456 -9.54 5.74 -21.30
C GLY A 456 -9.67 6.37 -22.70
N GLY A 457 -9.99 5.57 -23.72
CA GLY A 457 -10.08 6.02 -25.12
C GLY A 457 -8.77 5.92 -25.92
N HIS A 458 -7.66 5.54 -25.31
CA HIS A 458 -6.38 5.33 -26.00
C HIS A 458 -6.17 3.85 -26.33
N ALA A 459 -5.74 3.57 -27.55
CA ALA A 459 -5.58 2.22 -28.08
C ALA A 459 -4.12 1.76 -28.03
N PHE A 460 -3.90 0.55 -27.50
CA PHE A 460 -2.59 -0.08 -27.34
C PHE A 460 -2.62 -1.44 -28.04
N ALA A 461 -1.93 -1.56 -29.17
CA ALA A 461 -1.84 -2.82 -29.89
C ALA A 461 -1.07 -3.85 -29.05
N ARG A 462 -1.57 -5.08 -28.94
CA ARG A 462 -0.87 -6.19 -28.29
C ARG A 462 0.47 -6.38 -28.96
N GLN A 463 1.52 -6.45 -28.16
CA GLN A 463 2.82 -6.89 -28.64
C GLN A 463 2.69 -8.35 -29.05
N ARG A 464 2.86 -8.62 -30.34
CA ARG A 464 3.06 -9.99 -30.80
C ARG A 464 4.43 -10.40 -30.29
N VAL A 465 4.42 -11.11 -29.16
CA VAL A 465 5.61 -11.68 -28.55
C VAL A 465 6.29 -12.53 -29.61
N ALA A 466 7.41 -12.07 -30.16
CA ALA A 466 8.45 -13.04 -30.51
C ALA A 466 8.77 -13.77 -29.21
N ALA A 467 8.80 -15.10 -29.20
CA ALA A 467 9.05 -15.96 -28.04
C ALA A 467 10.47 -15.80 -27.45
N THR A 468 10.91 -14.55 -27.29
CA THR A 468 12.24 -14.13 -26.89
C THR A 468 12.11 -13.41 -25.57
N LEU A 469 12.82 -13.94 -24.58
CA LEU A 469 12.99 -13.29 -23.28
C LEU A 469 13.41 -11.82 -23.41
N PRO A 470 13.01 -10.96 -22.46
CA PRO A 470 13.55 -9.61 -22.36
C PRO A 470 15.10 -9.62 -22.38
N PRO A 471 15.72 -8.63 -23.03
CA PRO A 471 17.18 -8.53 -23.09
C PRO A 471 17.78 -8.38 -21.69
N ASP A 472 19.06 -8.70 -21.54
CA ASP A 472 19.79 -8.38 -20.31
C ASP A 472 19.96 -6.86 -20.16
N ILE A 473 20.10 -6.42 -18.92
CA ILE A 473 20.24 -5.01 -18.59
C ILE A 473 21.67 -4.51 -18.86
N PRO A 474 21.87 -3.21 -19.11
CA PRO A 474 23.20 -2.62 -19.14
C PRO A 474 23.95 -2.87 -17.82
N ALA A 475 25.22 -3.26 -17.90
CA ALA A 475 26.04 -3.57 -16.72
C ALA A 475 26.06 -2.45 -15.66
N ARG A 476 26.03 -1.18 -16.11
CA ARG A 476 25.99 0.00 -15.24
C ARG A 476 24.74 0.08 -14.34
N TRP A 477 23.64 -0.57 -14.71
CA TRP A 477 22.40 -0.60 -13.93
C TRP A 477 22.36 -1.70 -12.87
N ARG A 478 23.15 -2.77 -13.01
CA ARG A 478 23.13 -3.93 -12.08
C ARG A 478 23.30 -3.50 -10.62
N GLY A 479 24.27 -2.62 -10.35
CA GLY A 479 24.52 -2.09 -9.01
C GLY A 479 23.47 -1.08 -8.49
N LEU A 480 22.51 -0.66 -9.31
CA LEU A 480 21.43 0.26 -8.94
C LEU A 480 20.13 -0.45 -8.58
N ILE A 481 19.84 -1.58 -9.22
CA ILE A 481 18.64 -2.37 -8.95
C ILE A 481 18.72 -2.95 -7.53
N GLY A 482 17.59 -2.98 -6.84
CA GLY A 482 17.44 -3.47 -5.48
C GLY A 482 16.58 -2.57 -4.63
N GLU A 483 16.63 -2.79 -3.33
CA GLU A 483 15.73 -2.17 -2.37
C GLU A 483 16.47 -1.17 -1.49
N TYR A 484 15.77 -0.09 -1.15
CA TYR A 484 16.31 1.02 -0.37
C TYR A 484 15.29 1.48 0.67
N GLY A 485 15.77 2.05 1.76
CA GLY A 485 14.95 2.51 2.87
C GLY A 485 14.75 1.45 3.94
N TRP A 486 13.57 1.42 4.51
CA TRP A 486 13.20 0.75 5.74
C TRP A 486 11.89 -0.02 5.57
N ASP A 487 11.53 -0.85 6.55
CA ASP A 487 10.53 -1.92 6.37
C ASP A 487 9.10 -1.42 6.10
N HIS A 488 8.76 -0.21 6.53
CA HIS A 488 7.40 0.33 6.39
C HIS A 488 7.12 0.98 5.04
N ASP A 489 8.16 1.34 4.28
CA ASP A 489 8.03 1.96 2.96
C ASP A 489 9.32 1.78 2.16
N VAL A 490 9.39 0.67 1.43
CA VAL A 490 10.56 0.27 0.66
C VAL A 490 10.54 0.97 -0.70
N LEU A 491 11.64 1.65 -1.04
CA LEU A 491 11.91 2.11 -2.39
C LEU A 491 12.53 0.96 -3.19
N TYR A 492 11.79 0.45 -4.18
CA TYR A 492 12.33 -0.50 -5.13
C TYR A 492 12.85 0.22 -6.37
N ILE A 493 14.12 -0.03 -6.69
CA ILE A 493 14.68 0.29 -8.00
C ILE A 493 14.72 -1.00 -8.78
N LEU A 494 13.91 -1.06 -9.84
CA LEU A 494 13.75 -2.24 -10.69
C LEU A 494 13.92 -1.86 -12.15
N GLU A 495 14.16 -2.84 -13.01
CA GLU A 495 14.10 -2.61 -14.45
C GLU A 495 12.76 -3.12 -14.97
N ARG A 496 12.05 -2.29 -15.73
CA ARG A 496 10.83 -2.64 -16.45
C ARG A 496 10.92 -2.14 -17.88
N ASN A 497 10.75 -3.05 -18.84
CA ASN A 497 10.62 -2.76 -20.28
C ASN A 497 11.78 -1.90 -20.84
N GLY A 498 13.01 -2.19 -20.41
CA GLY A 498 14.22 -1.51 -20.86
C GLY A 498 14.51 -0.18 -20.17
N LYS A 499 13.80 0.15 -19.07
CA LYS A 499 14.04 1.36 -18.26
C LYS A 499 14.15 1.00 -16.78
N LEU A 500 14.93 1.79 -16.03
CA LEU A 500 14.82 1.75 -14.58
C LEU A 500 13.51 2.41 -14.15
N SER A 501 12.85 1.82 -13.16
CA SER A 501 11.66 2.36 -12.50
C SER A 501 11.92 2.49 -11.00
N ALA A 502 11.28 3.48 -10.39
CA ALA A 502 11.17 3.61 -8.94
C ALA A 502 9.75 3.26 -8.50
N LEU A 503 9.57 2.14 -7.80
CA LEU A 503 8.34 1.84 -7.07
C LEU A 503 8.51 2.35 -5.63
N ILE A 504 7.70 3.34 -5.26
CA ILE A 504 7.77 4.10 -4.00
C ILE A 504 6.37 4.24 -3.40
N GLU A 505 6.26 4.32 -2.06
CA GLU A 505 4.97 4.37 -1.36
C GLU A 505 4.07 3.17 -1.77
N TRP A 506 4.70 1.99 -1.94
CA TRP A 506 4.11 0.67 -2.25
C TRP A 506 3.36 0.47 -3.57
N PHE A 507 2.82 1.52 -4.20
CA PHE A 507 1.95 1.38 -5.36
C PHE A 507 2.18 2.43 -6.46
N PHE A 508 3.10 3.38 -6.27
CA PHE A 508 3.49 4.30 -7.33
C PHE A 508 4.79 3.86 -8.02
N GLU A 509 4.67 3.32 -9.22
CA GLU A 509 5.81 3.01 -10.07
C GLU A 509 6.05 4.14 -11.09
N TYR A 510 7.23 4.76 -11.03
CA TYR A 510 7.64 5.82 -11.95
C TYR A 510 8.77 5.34 -12.87
N PRO A 511 8.61 5.41 -14.20
CA PRO A 511 9.73 5.19 -15.12
C PRO A 511 10.75 6.32 -14.96
N LEU A 512 12.03 5.98 -14.92
CA LEU A 512 13.12 6.92 -14.74
C LEU A 512 13.84 7.19 -16.07
N THR A 513 14.16 8.46 -16.31
CA THR A 513 14.99 8.85 -17.45
C THR A 513 16.43 9.03 -17.01
N GLU A 514 17.36 8.30 -17.62
CA GLU A 514 18.79 8.40 -17.32
C GLU A 514 19.32 9.78 -17.73
N VAL A 515 19.85 10.54 -16.77
CA VAL A 515 20.52 11.84 -16.98
C VAL A 515 22.04 11.65 -16.99
N SER A 516 22.54 10.78 -16.12
CA SER A 516 23.93 10.31 -16.07
C SER A 516 23.99 8.95 -15.37
N ASN A 517 25.19 8.35 -15.28
CA ASN A 517 25.42 7.03 -14.65
C ASN A 517 24.92 6.87 -13.19
N HIS A 518 24.60 7.97 -12.52
CA HIS A 518 24.16 8.01 -11.13
C HIS A 518 22.99 8.98 -10.89
N VAL A 519 22.44 9.62 -11.92
CA VAL A 519 21.33 10.57 -11.79
C VAL A 519 20.24 10.20 -12.79
N PHE A 520 19.02 10.06 -12.29
CA PHE A 520 17.85 9.84 -13.12
C PHE A 520 16.75 10.84 -12.77
N ALA A 521 15.95 11.21 -13.76
CA ALA A 521 14.81 12.11 -13.60
C ALA A 521 13.52 11.31 -13.45
N PHE A 522 12.67 11.74 -12.51
CA PHE A 522 11.26 11.34 -12.47
C PHE A 522 10.51 11.95 -13.67
N PRO A 523 9.36 11.39 -14.06
CA PRO A 523 8.56 11.94 -15.14
C PRO A 523 7.95 13.30 -14.75
N SER A 524 7.31 14.00 -15.70
CA SER A 524 6.69 15.31 -15.47
C SER A 524 5.30 15.25 -14.80
N TYR A 525 4.87 14.07 -14.33
CA TYR A 525 3.57 13.83 -13.69
C TYR A 525 3.75 13.08 -12.36
N GLY A 526 2.65 12.98 -11.60
CA GLY A 526 2.62 12.33 -10.29
C GLY A 526 3.28 13.16 -9.18
N LEU A 527 3.47 12.52 -8.03
CA LEU A 527 3.93 13.18 -6.79
C LEU A 527 5.37 13.69 -6.87
N TYR A 528 6.20 13.04 -7.69
CA TYR A 528 7.62 13.30 -7.84
C TYR A 528 7.96 14.13 -9.09
N ALA A 529 6.96 14.75 -9.71
CA ALA A 529 7.13 15.53 -10.93
C ALA A 529 8.22 16.61 -10.79
N GLY A 530 9.15 16.62 -11.76
CA GLY A 530 10.28 17.56 -11.82
C GLY A 530 11.44 17.24 -10.90
N GLU A 531 11.37 16.15 -10.13
CA GLU A 531 12.41 15.75 -9.19
C GLU A 531 13.38 14.71 -9.78
N ARG A 532 14.41 14.37 -9.01
CA ARG A 532 15.46 13.43 -9.42
C ARG A 532 15.72 12.38 -8.36
N ILE A 533 16.30 11.27 -8.80
CA ILE A 533 16.92 10.27 -7.95
C ILE A 533 18.43 10.22 -8.22
N VAL A 534 19.23 10.26 -7.16
CA VAL A 534 20.70 10.28 -7.21
C VAL A 534 21.25 9.08 -6.45
N PHE A 535 22.10 8.28 -7.10
CA PHE A 535 22.70 7.09 -6.50
C PHE A 535 24.12 7.36 -5.99
N THR A 536 24.38 7.03 -4.73
CA THR A 536 25.74 6.96 -4.18
C THR A 536 26.24 5.52 -4.28
N ARG A 537 27.39 5.29 -4.92
CA ARG A 537 27.98 3.94 -5.10
C ARG A 537 29.18 3.72 -4.18
N ASN A 538 29.36 2.46 -3.77
CA ASN A 538 30.58 2.00 -3.11
C ASN A 538 31.69 1.69 -4.15
N ALA A 539 32.87 1.30 -3.67
CA ALA A 539 34.02 0.98 -4.53
C ALA A 539 33.77 -0.18 -5.50
N ALA A 540 32.84 -1.10 -5.19
CA ALA A 540 32.43 -2.20 -6.05
C ALA A 540 31.40 -1.78 -7.13
N GLY A 541 31.06 -0.49 -7.22
CA GLY A 541 30.06 0.02 -8.16
C GLY A 541 28.61 -0.27 -7.76
N ARG A 542 28.36 -0.84 -6.57
CA ARG A 542 27.02 -1.10 -6.02
C ARG A 542 26.54 0.14 -5.26
N ALA A 543 25.31 0.58 -5.51
CA ALA A 543 24.74 1.73 -4.85
C ALA A 543 24.54 1.45 -3.36
N SER A 544 25.14 2.23 -2.46
CA SER A 544 24.89 2.14 -1.02
C SER A 544 23.68 2.97 -0.59
N ARG A 545 23.25 3.93 -1.42
CA ARG A 545 22.17 4.86 -1.13
C ARG A 545 21.52 5.38 -2.42
N ALA A 546 20.23 5.61 -2.37
CA ALA A 546 19.45 6.32 -3.37
C ALA A 546 18.80 7.55 -2.71
N THR A 547 19.06 8.74 -3.24
CA THR A 547 18.45 9.98 -2.77
C THR A 547 17.35 10.38 -3.75
N ALA A 548 16.09 10.07 -3.43
CA ALA A 548 14.93 10.37 -4.27
C ALA A 548 14.21 11.61 -3.74
N ALA A 549 14.03 12.63 -4.58
CA ALA A 549 13.37 13.89 -4.18
C ALA A 549 14.01 14.55 -2.93
N GLY A 550 15.33 14.43 -2.80
CA GLY A 550 16.08 14.94 -1.64
C GLY A 550 15.99 14.09 -0.38
N ILE A 551 15.27 12.97 -0.41
CA ILE A 551 15.14 12.01 0.70
C ILE A 551 16.12 10.86 0.52
N ASP A 552 16.88 10.55 1.57
CA ASP A 552 17.92 9.52 1.56
C ASP A 552 17.35 8.13 1.92
N PHE A 553 17.39 7.21 0.97
CA PHE A 553 17.07 5.80 1.16
C PHE A 553 18.36 4.97 1.15
N ARG A 554 18.74 4.40 2.30
CA ARG A 554 19.91 3.50 2.38
C ARG A 554 19.60 2.17 1.73
N ARG A 555 20.55 1.58 0.99
CA ARG A 555 20.35 0.25 0.40
C ARG A 555 20.10 -0.77 1.51
N ARG A 556 19.04 -1.56 1.35
CA ARG A 556 18.75 -2.73 2.18
C ARG A 556 19.70 -3.85 1.79
N SER A 557 20.14 -4.63 2.77
CA SER A 557 21.02 -5.78 2.55
C SER A 557 20.27 -7.04 2.92
N TRP A 558 20.12 -7.95 1.97
CA TRP A 558 19.53 -9.25 2.22
C TRP A 558 20.64 -10.30 2.34
N VAL A 559 20.51 -11.21 3.31
CA VAL A 559 21.43 -12.34 3.44
C VAL A 559 21.28 -13.20 2.18
N GLY A 560 22.37 -13.38 1.44
CA GLY A 560 22.38 -14.16 0.19
C GLY A 560 22.15 -13.37 -1.10
N GLU A 561 21.95 -12.04 -1.03
CA GLU A 561 21.69 -11.19 -2.20
C GLU A 561 22.79 -11.24 -3.28
N ASP A 562 24.04 -11.52 -2.91
CA ASP A 562 25.19 -11.68 -3.82
C ASP A 562 25.44 -13.14 -4.24
N GLY A 563 24.39 -13.99 -4.24
CA GLY A 563 24.50 -15.42 -4.50
C GLY A 563 25.02 -16.24 -3.32
N GLY A 564 25.07 -15.62 -2.13
CA GLY A 564 25.32 -16.31 -0.87
C GLY A 564 24.13 -17.18 -0.47
N ILE A 565 24.39 -18.17 0.38
CA ILE A 565 23.34 -19.04 0.90
C ILE A 565 22.69 -18.32 2.08
N PHE A 566 21.37 -18.19 2.07
CA PHE A 566 20.64 -17.65 3.21
C PHE A 566 20.86 -18.54 4.44
N ARG A 567 21.11 -17.94 5.61
CA ARG A 567 21.37 -18.66 6.86
C ARG A 567 20.70 -17.94 8.02
N ILE A 568 20.16 -18.72 8.94
CA ILE A 568 19.67 -18.23 10.24
C ILE A 568 20.60 -18.71 11.35
N THR A 569 20.50 -18.06 12.51
CA THR A 569 21.03 -18.63 13.76
C THR A 569 19.95 -19.56 14.34
N PRO A 570 20.19 -20.89 14.42
CA PRO A 570 19.21 -21.80 14.98
C PRO A 570 18.95 -21.49 16.45
N VAL A 571 17.71 -21.60 16.91
CA VAL A 571 17.36 -21.35 18.34
C VAL A 571 17.90 -22.44 19.27
N LYS A 572 18.26 -23.61 18.73
CA LYS A 572 18.80 -24.76 19.45
C LYS A 572 19.94 -25.44 18.68
N PRO A 573 20.89 -26.10 19.36
CA PRO A 573 21.94 -26.86 18.70
C PRO A 573 21.39 -28.04 17.89
N PHE A 574 22.01 -28.34 16.74
CA PHE A 574 21.59 -29.44 15.86
C PHE A 574 21.40 -30.79 16.57
N ARG A 575 22.31 -31.17 17.48
CA ARG A 575 22.22 -32.45 18.21
C ARG A 575 20.95 -32.56 19.05
N GLU A 576 20.52 -31.45 19.66
CA GLU A 576 19.27 -31.40 20.42
C GLU A 576 18.07 -31.51 19.47
N LEU A 577 18.06 -30.71 18.41
CA LEU A 577 16.99 -30.74 17.39
C LEU A 577 16.79 -32.14 16.83
N LEU A 578 17.88 -32.81 16.44
CA LEU A 578 17.83 -34.17 15.90
C LEU A 578 17.31 -35.17 16.94
N ALA A 579 17.84 -35.14 18.17
CA ALA A 579 17.41 -36.05 19.23
C ALA A 579 15.92 -35.90 19.55
N THR A 580 15.45 -34.66 19.69
CA THR A 580 14.03 -34.36 19.96
C THR A 580 13.13 -34.75 18.78
N ALA A 581 13.56 -34.51 17.55
CA ALA A 581 12.77 -34.86 16.37
C ALA A 581 12.66 -36.37 16.16
N LEU A 582 13.75 -37.11 16.37
CA LEU A 582 13.76 -38.58 16.24
C LEU A 582 12.99 -39.30 17.35
N ALA A 583 12.88 -38.69 18.53
CA ALA A 583 12.05 -39.21 19.63
C ALA A 583 10.55 -38.94 19.44
N ALA A 584 10.18 -37.98 18.58
CA ALA A 584 8.81 -37.63 18.30
C ALA A 584 8.21 -38.50 17.18
N ARG A 585 6.88 -38.44 17.04
CA ARG A 585 6.13 -39.10 15.96
C ARG A 585 5.27 -38.08 15.22
N PRO A 586 5.00 -38.30 13.91
CA PRO A 586 4.04 -37.49 13.18
C PRO A 586 2.67 -37.47 13.86
N PRO A 587 1.89 -36.38 13.70
CA PRO A 587 0.52 -36.34 14.20
C PRO A 587 -0.33 -37.43 13.54
N GLU A 588 -1.26 -38.02 14.30
CA GLU A 588 -2.19 -39.00 13.75
C GLU A 588 -3.24 -38.31 12.89
N GLU A 589 -3.52 -38.88 11.72
CA GLU A 589 -4.49 -38.34 10.77
C GLU A 589 -5.69 -39.30 10.61
N PRO A 590 -6.90 -38.90 11.04
CA PRO A 590 -8.10 -39.66 10.74
C PRO A 590 -8.48 -39.48 9.27
N GLY A 591 -8.87 -40.57 8.60
CA GLY A 591 -9.37 -40.52 7.23
C GLY A 591 -8.84 -41.65 6.34
N THR A 592 -9.39 -41.70 5.12
CA THR A 592 -8.98 -42.62 4.07
C THR A 592 -7.95 -41.94 3.17
N PHE A 593 -6.78 -42.54 3.05
CA PHE A 593 -5.68 -42.04 2.25
C PHE A 593 -5.28 -43.06 1.19
N ARG A 594 -4.67 -42.59 0.10
CA ARG A 594 -4.04 -43.45 -0.90
C ARG A 594 -2.75 -44.03 -0.32
N ASP A 595 -2.39 -45.22 -0.79
CA ASP A 595 -1.08 -45.79 -0.52
C ASP A 595 0.02 -44.89 -1.10
N ALA A 596 1.11 -44.73 -0.34
CA ALA A 596 2.25 -43.94 -0.78
C ALA A 596 3.06 -44.72 -1.81
N GLU A 597 3.37 -44.07 -2.93
CA GLU A 597 4.23 -44.60 -3.98
C GLU A 597 5.27 -43.53 -4.36
N LEU A 598 6.29 -43.41 -3.50
CA LEU A 598 7.37 -42.47 -3.70
C LEU A 598 8.30 -42.95 -4.83
N THR A 599 8.38 -42.17 -5.89
CA THR A 599 9.17 -42.45 -7.09
C THR A 599 10.34 -41.49 -7.20
N GLU A 600 11.55 -42.02 -7.40
CA GLU A 600 12.76 -41.22 -7.57
C GLU A 600 12.77 -40.52 -8.93
N LEU A 601 12.92 -39.19 -8.93
CA LEU A 601 12.74 -38.36 -10.13
C LEU A 601 13.72 -38.70 -11.26
N VAL A 602 15.00 -38.92 -10.94
CA VAL A 602 16.05 -39.19 -11.93
C VAL A 602 15.94 -40.57 -12.58
N THR A 603 15.13 -41.47 -12.01
CA THR A 603 14.82 -42.77 -12.63
C THR A 603 13.78 -42.63 -13.75
N LEU A 604 12.92 -41.61 -13.67
CA LEU A 604 11.94 -41.30 -14.71
C LEU A 604 12.52 -40.43 -15.83
N ASP A 605 13.42 -39.50 -15.48
CA ASP A 605 14.15 -38.67 -16.44
C ASP A 605 15.53 -38.26 -15.88
N SER A 606 16.58 -38.88 -16.39
CA SER A 606 17.96 -38.66 -15.92
C SER A 606 18.55 -37.30 -16.31
N SER A 607 17.84 -36.49 -17.10
CA SER A 607 18.25 -35.13 -17.44
C SER A 607 17.81 -34.07 -16.42
N ILE A 608 17.03 -34.47 -15.41
CA ILE A 608 16.72 -33.63 -14.24
C ILE A 608 17.98 -33.53 -13.38
N HIS A 609 18.38 -32.32 -13.02
CA HIS A 609 19.52 -32.09 -12.14
C HIS A 609 19.07 -32.03 -10.68
N LEU A 610 19.91 -32.52 -9.77
CA LEU A 610 19.67 -32.47 -8.33
C LEU A 610 20.71 -31.56 -7.65
N ASP A 611 20.23 -30.63 -6.85
CA ASP A 611 20.99 -29.82 -5.91
C ASP A 611 20.24 -29.85 -4.57
N ILE A 612 20.18 -31.05 -3.98
CA ILE A 612 19.40 -31.32 -2.76
C ILE A 612 20.05 -30.59 -1.58
N ARG A 613 19.55 -29.40 -1.28
CA ARG A 613 20.21 -28.44 -0.38
C ARG A 613 20.36 -28.99 1.03
N TYR A 614 19.34 -29.70 1.48
CA TYR A 614 19.31 -30.32 2.80
C TYR A 614 20.16 -31.59 2.91
N ALA A 615 20.79 -32.08 1.84
CA ALA A 615 21.81 -33.13 1.91
C ALA A 615 23.23 -32.59 2.14
N SER A 616 23.39 -31.27 2.30
CA SER A 616 24.66 -30.59 2.54
C SER A 616 24.52 -29.49 3.58
N ASP A 617 25.61 -28.80 3.95
CA ASP A 617 25.58 -27.61 4.81
C ASP A 617 25.15 -26.33 4.05
N ARG A 618 24.79 -26.46 2.78
CA ARG A 618 24.35 -25.37 1.91
C ARG A 618 22.85 -25.09 2.05
N ASN A 619 22.36 -24.98 3.27
CA ASN A 619 20.97 -24.66 3.60
C ASN A 619 20.87 -23.64 4.75
N PHE A 620 19.66 -23.19 5.06
CA PHE A 620 19.43 -22.14 6.05
C PHE A 620 19.85 -22.48 7.50
N LEU A 621 19.93 -23.77 7.86
CA LEU A 621 20.41 -24.25 9.17
C LEU A 621 21.90 -24.63 9.17
N SER A 622 22.59 -24.46 8.03
CA SER A 622 24.02 -24.78 7.87
C SER A 622 24.42 -26.21 8.25
N THR A 623 23.48 -27.17 8.21
CA THR A 623 23.73 -28.56 8.61
C THR A 623 23.01 -29.54 7.69
N PRO A 624 23.66 -30.62 7.22
CA PRO A 624 22.98 -31.68 6.46
C PRO A 624 21.86 -32.35 7.28
N MET A 625 20.68 -32.45 6.69
CA MET A 625 19.49 -33.14 7.23
C MET A 625 19.23 -34.50 6.56
N TYR A 626 19.66 -34.63 5.31
CA TYR A 626 19.65 -35.88 4.57
C TYR A 626 21.05 -36.45 4.44
N THR A 627 21.16 -37.76 4.33
CA THR A 627 22.43 -38.47 4.07
C THR A 627 22.65 -38.76 2.59
N GLN A 628 21.63 -38.56 1.75
CA GLN A 628 21.63 -38.88 0.32
C GLN A 628 21.10 -37.71 -0.50
N THR A 629 21.71 -37.47 -1.67
CA THR A 629 21.27 -36.47 -2.66
C THR A 629 20.26 -37.07 -3.63
N ARG A 630 19.11 -37.52 -3.11
CA ARG A 630 18.00 -38.10 -3.90
C ARG A 630 16.75 -37.24 -3.75
N ALA A 631 15.85 -37.31 -4.72
CA ALA A 631 14.56 -36.62 -4.68
C ALA A 631 13.44 -37.56 -5.11
N PHE A 632 12.38 -37.60 -4.30
CA PHE A 632 11.21 -38.43 -4.53
C PHE A 632 9.95 -37.58 -4.52
N LEU A 633 8.95 -37.98 -5.28
CA LEU A 633 7.57 -37.48 -5.19
C LEU A 633 6.62 -38.67 -5.30
N GLN A 634 5.36 -38.49 -4.91
CA GLN A 634 4.31 -39.46 -5.24
C GLN A 634 4.28 -39.66 -6.76
N ARG A 635 4.15 -40.91 -7.25
CA ARG A 635 4.23 -41.24 -8.68
C ARG A 635 3.45 -40.26 -9.58
N PRO A 636 2.17 -39.91 -9.31
CA PRO A 636 1.45 -38.97 -10.18
C PRO A 636 2.09 -37.57 -10.23
N ALA A 637 2.63 -37.09 -9.12
CA ALA A 637 3.35 -35.82 -9.04
C ALA A 637 4.72 -35.91 -9.75
N ALA A 638 5.44 -37.02 -9.60
CA ALA A 638 6.72 -37.26 -10.29
C ALA A 638 6.54 -37.27 -11.82
N GLU A 639 5.53 -37.96 -12.32
CA GLU A 639 5.21 -38.01 -13.75
C GLU A 639 4.74 -36.65 -14.28
N ALA A 640 3.98 -35.88 -13.49
CA ALA A 640 3.61 -34.52 -13.81
C ALA A 640 4.82 -33.59 -13.92
N LEU A 641 5.77 -33.69 -12.98
CA LEU A 641 7.02 -32.95 -13.01
C LEU A 641 7.83 -33.26 -14.27
N VAL A 642 7.92 -34.52 -14.67
CA VAL A 642 8.63 -34.93 -15.89
C VAL A 642 7.98 -34.31 -17.14
N ARG A 643 6.65 -34.20 -17.19
CA ARG A 643 5.97 -33.50 -18.30
C ARG A 643 6.28 -32.01 -18.31
N ALA A 644 6.31 -31.34 -17.15
CA ALA A 644 6.72 -29.95 -17.03
C ALA A 644 8.18 -29.74 -17.46
N HIS A 645 9.10 -30.61 -17.00
CA HIS A 645 10.52 -30.62 -17.39
C HIS A 645 10.70 -30.74 -18.90
N ARG A 646 9.97 -31.64 -19.57
CA ARG A 646 10.04 -31.81 -21.03
C ARG A 646 9.51 -30.60 -21.79
N LYS A 647 8.46 -29.92 -21.29
CA LYS A 647 7.97 -28.65 -21.87
C LYS A 647 9.02 -27.54 -21.76
N LEU A 648 9.72 -27.44 -20.64
CA LEU A 648 10.81 -26.50 -20.43
C LEU A 648 12.04 -26.85 -21.28
N ALA A 649 12.31 -28.14 -21.49
CA ALA A 649 13.41 -28.61 -22.33
C ALA A 649 13.29 -28.14 -23.78
N ALA A 650 12.06 -28.05 -24.31
CA ALA A 650 11.79 -27.48 -25.63
C ALA A 650 12.08 -25.97 -25.72
N GLN A 651 12.14 -25.28 -24.59
CA GLN A 651 12.48 -23.85 -24.47
C GLN A 651 13.97 -23.62 -24.10
N GLY A 652 14.77 -24.69 -24.00
CA GLY A 652 16.19 -24.61 -23.65
C GLY A 652 16.49 -24.65 -22.15
N TYR A 653 15.51 -24.99 -21.30
CA TYR A 653 15.67 -25.07 -19.84
C TYR A 653 15.50 -26.49 -19.32
N GLY A 654 16.16 -26.82 -18.22
CA GLY A 654 15.88 -28.04 -17.46
C GLY A 654 15.55 -27.70 -16.01
N LEU A 655 15.00 -28.66 -15.26
CA LEU A 655 14.71 -28.50 -13.84
C LEU A 655 15.92 -28.89 -12.97
N LEU A 656 16.16 -28.08 -11.95
CA LEU A 656 17.12 -28.30 -10.87
C LEU A 656 16.35 -28.42 -9.55
N ILE A 657 16.36 -29.60 -8.95
CA ILE A 657 15.56 -29.91 -7.75
C ILE A 657 16.36 -29.60 -6.48
N HIS A 658 15.78 -28.82 -5.58
CA HIS A 658 16.33 -28.46 -4.27
C HIS A 658 15.78 -29.31 -3.13
N ASP A 659 14.50 -29.68 -3.20
CA ASP A 659 13.87 -30.61 -2.26
C ASP A 659 12.64 -31.30 -2.87
N GLY A 660 12.26 -32.45 -2.34
CA GLY A 660 11.09 -33.23 -2.74
C GLY A 660 10.38 -33.79 -1.52
N TYR A 661 10.19 -35.10 -1.44
CA TYR A 661 9.75 -35.76 -0.21
C TYR A 661 10.72 -35.43 0.94
N ARG A 662 10.18 -34.89 2.03
CA ARG A 662 10.92 -34.55 3.26
C ARG A 662 10.36 -35.41 4.39
N PRO A 663 11.15 -36.18 5.14
CA PRO A 663 10.63 -36.92 6.29
C PRO A 663 10.11 -35.94 7.36
N TRP A 664 9.01 -36.27 8.03
CA TRP A 664 8.38 -35.38 9.03
C TRP A 664 9.33 -34.91 10.14
N TYR A 665 10.26 -35.76 10.61
CA TYR A 665 11.23 -35.36 11.63
C TYR A 665 12.09 -34.17 11.19
N VAL A 666 12.38 -34.02 9.89
CA VAL A 666 13.12 -32.87 9.35
C VAL A 666 12.26 -31.60 9.40
N THR A 667 10.97 -31.68 9.08
CA THR A 667 10.03 -30.57 9.29
C THR A 667 10.02 -30.11 10.75
N LYS A 668 10.01 -31.07 11.69
CA LYS A 668 10.10 -30.76 13.12
C LYS A 668 11.41 -30.06 13.49
N MET A 669 12.55 -30.50 12.94
CA MET A 669 13.83 -29.83 13.13
C MET A 669 13.83 -28.41 12.57
N PHE A 670 13.20 -28.19 11.42
CA PHE A 670 13.07 -26.86 10.82
C PHE A 670 12.26 -25.94 11.73
N TRP A 671 11.11 -26.38 12.20
CA TRP A 671 10.27 -25.61 13.12
C TRP A 671 10.98 -25.32 14.44
N ASP A 672 11.48 -26.35 15.12
CA ASP A 672 12.12 -26.23 16.43
C ASP A 672 13.44 -25.45 16.39
N GLY A 673 14.09 -25.39 15.22
CA GLY A 673 15.33 -24.67 15.00
C GLY A 673 15.14 -23.22 14.51
N THR A 674 13.97 -22.87 13.99
CA THR A 674 13.70 -21.56 13.40
C THR A 674 13.12 -20.59 14.43
N PRO A 675 13.60 -19.33 14.49
CA PRO A 675 12.96 -18.28 15.28
C PRO A 675 11.48 -18.07 14.94
N SER A 676 10.66 -17.74 15.94
CA SER A 676 9.20 -17.65 15.77
C SER A 676 8.76 -16.58 14.77
N ASP A 677 9.53 -15.49 14.61
CA ASP A 677 9.28 -14.46 13.60
C ASP A 677 9.44 -14.96 12.16
N LYS A 678 10.00 -16.15 11.96
CA LYS A 678 10.24 -16.77 10.64
C LYS A 678 9.45 -18.05 10.41
N HIS A 679 8.56 -18.41 11.33
CA HIS A 679 7.72 -19.61 11.22
C HIS A 679 6.78 -19.58 10.00
N GLN A 680 6.55 -18.43 9.36
CA GLN A 680 5.82 -18.37 8.10
C GLN A 680 6.53 -19.09 6.92
N PHE A 681 7.85 -19.31 7.01
CA PHE A 681 8.66 -19.97 5.97
C PHE A 681 8.97 -21.45 6.30
N VAL A 682 8.44 -21.98 7.40
CA VAL A 682 8.63 -23.39 7.79
C VAL A 682 7.30 -23.98 8.23
N ALA A 683 6.99 -25.18 7.75
CA ALA A 683 5.71 -25.81 8.08
C ALA A 683 5.62 -26.19 9.57
N ASP A 684 4.46 -25.95 10.18
CA ASP A 684 4.16 -26.40 11.54
C ASP A 684 4.08 -27.95 11.57
N PRO A 685 4.96 -28.63 12.32
CA PRO A 685 4.98 -30.09 12.38
C PRO A 685 3.69 -30.67 12.98
N ALA A 686 2.90 -29.90 13.74
CA ALA A 686 1.60 -30.35 14.25
C ALA A 686 0.56 -30.56 13.13
N SER A 687 0.72 -29.90 11.99
CA SER A 687 -0.11 -30.09 10.79
C SER A 687 0.58 -30.90 9.69
N GLY A 688 1.89 -31.14 9.84
CA GLY A 688 2.76 -31.70 8.81
C GLY A 688 2.96 -30.75 7.62
N SER A 689 3.69 -31.22 6.61
CA SER A 689 3.99 -30.48 5.38
C SER A 689 3.55 -31.25 4.14
N ARG A 690 3.31 -30.55 3.02
CA ARG A 690 3.10 -31.18 1.71
C ARG A 690 4.31 -31.99 1.27
N HIS A 691 5.52 -31.56 1.63
CA HIS A 691 6.74 -32.36 1.41
C HIS A 691 6.69 -33.70 2.14
N ASN A 692 6.12 -33.76 3.36
CA ASN A 692 6.00 -35.02 4.11
C ASN A 692 5.06 -36.02 3.44
N ARG A 693 4.23 -35.55 2.50
CA ARG A 693 3.28 -36.37 1.75
C ARG A 693 3.81 -36.76 0.37
N GLY A 694 5.02 -36.32 0.02
CA GLY A 694 5.58 -36.47 -1.34
C GLY A 694 4.82 -35.65 -2.39
N GLY A 695 4.06 -34.64 -1.94
CA GLY A 695 3.17 -33.84 -2.77
C GLY A 695 3.68 -32.42 -3.04
N ALA A 696 4.92 -32.10 -2.67
CA ALA A 696 5.54 -30.81 -2.96
C ALA A 696 6.98 -30.97 -3.43
N VAL A 697 7.44 -30.01 -4.23
CA VAL A 697 8.79 -29.94 -4.77
C VAL A 697 9.31 -28.50 -4.71
N ASP A 698 10.56 -28.37 -4.28
CA ASP A 698 11.30 -27.11 -4.31
C ASP A 698 12.30 -27.16 -5.46
N LEU A 699 12.27 -26.18 -6.37
CA LEU A 699 13.11 -26.22 -7.57
C LEU A 699 13.38 -24.85 -8.19
N THR A 700 14.37 -24.83 -9.08
CA THR A 700 14.59 -23.76 -10.06
C THR A 700 14.82 -24.35 -11.44
N MET A 701 15.01 -23.50 -12.45
CA MET A 701 15.46 -23.91 -13.77
C MET A 701 16.99 -23.83 -13.88
N TYR A 702 17.57 -24.57 -14.83
CA TYR A 702 18.93 -24.35 -15.33
C TYR A 702 18.90 -24.12 -16.85
N ASP A 703 19.84 -23.33 -17.36
CA ASP A 703 20.02 -23.13 -18.80
C ASP A 703 20.75 -24.36 -19.38
N ARG A 704 20.13 -25.07 -20.33
CA ARG A 704 20.67 -26.33 -20.88
C ARG A 704 21.94 -26.14 -21.72
N ARG A 705 22.21 -24.93 -22.20
CA ARG A 705 23.42 -24.62 -22.99
C ARG A 705 24.63 -24.40 -22.09
N THR A 706 24.43 -23.78 -20.93
CA THR A 706 25.51 -23.42 -20.00
C THR A 706 25.61 -24.36 -18.80
N GLY A 707 24.55 -25.13 -18.52
CA GLY A 707 24.40 -25.96 -17.32
C GLY A 707 24.21 -25.15 -16.04
N GLN A 708 24.12 -23.82 -16.11
CA GLN A 708 24.06 -22.97 -14.94
C GLN A 708 22.63 -22.82 -14.41
N PRO A 709 22.43 -22.82 -13.08
CA PRO A 709 21.15 -22.48 -12.47
C PRO A 709 20.69 -21.07 -12.88
N ILE A 710 19.39 -20.94 -13.12
CA ILE A 710 18.75 -19.65 -13.41
C ILE A 710 18.50 -18.93 -12.10
N VAL A 711 19.02 -17.71 -12.01
CA VAL A 711 18.75 -16.78 -10.92
C VAL A 711 17.56 -15.91 -11.31
N THR A 712 16.49 -16.00 -10.54
CA THR A 712 15.29 -15.15 -10.68
C THR A 712 15.50 -13.89 -9.83
N THR A 713 14.60 -13.58 -8.89
CA THR A 713 14.63 -12.35 -8.07
C THR A 713 15.26 -12.55 -6.70
N GLY A 714 15.16 -13.74 -6.12
CA GLY A 714 15.67 -14.13 -4.80
C GLY A 714 16.50 -15.42 -4.86
N GLY A 715 17.16 -15.77 -3.76
CA GLY A 715 17.80 -17.08 -3.59
C GLY A 715 16.81 -18.12 -3.06
N TYR A 716 17.08 -19.42 -3.30
CA TYR A 716 16.37 -20.50 -2.61
C TYR A 716 16.57 -20.43 -1.09
N ASP A 717 15.55 -20.82 -0.31
CA ASP A 717 15.49 -20.73 1.16
C ASP A 717 15.61 -19.31 1.74
N GLU A 718 15.58 -18.26 0.91
CA GLU A 718 15.60 -16.89 1.39
C GLU A 718 14.32 -16.59 2.18
N MET A 719 14.43 -16.07 3.41
CA MET A 719 13.27 -15.67 4.22
C MET A 719 13.06 -14.14 4.13
N SER A 720 12.80 -13.65 2.92
CA SER A 720 12.59 -12.24 2.61
C SER A 720 11.43 -12.02 1.63
N ASP A 721 11.07 -10.77 1.40
CA ASP A 721 10.05 -10.40 0.41
C ASP A 721 10.41 -10.85 -1.02
N ARG A 722 11.70 -11.09 -1.31
CA ARG A 722 12.19 -11.54 -2.63
C ARG A 722 11.77 -12.98 -2.98
N SER A 723 11.29 -13.71 -1.98
CA SER A 723 10.85 -15.10 -2.08
C SER A 723 9.43 -15.24 -2.60
N TYR A 724 8.62 -14.19 -2.51
CA TYR A 724 7.24 -14.23 -2.99
C TYR A 724 7.19 -14.42 -4.52
N PRO A 725 6.28 -15.26 -5.04
CA PRO A 725 6.01 -15.39 -6.49
C PRO A 725 5.73 -14.05 -7.15
N GLU A 726 5.14 -13.13 -6.39
CA GLU A 726 4.74 -11.81 -6.87
C GLU A 726 5.73 -10.70 -6.56
N TYR A 727 6.96 -11.02 -6.15
CA TYR A 727 7.93 -9.96 -5.83
C TYR A 727 8.16 -9.01 -7.03
N PRO A 728 7.96 -7.68 -6.86
CA PRO A 728 7.97 -6.71 -7.97
C PRO A 728 9.37 -6.31 -8.45
N GLY A 729 10.40 -6.52 -7.62
CA GLY A 729 11.75 -6.06 -7.90
C GLY A 729 12.47 -6.85 -9.00
N GLY A 730 13.77 -6.55 -9.18
CA GLY A 730 14.61 -7.19 -10.20
C GLY A 730 14.36 -6.67 -11.62
N THR A 731 14.68 -7.49 -12.62
CA THR A 731 14.56 -7.18 -14.05
C THR A 731 13.32 -7.81 -14.68
N SER A 732 12.84 -7.24 -15.77
CA SER A 732 11.79 -7.85 -16.61
C SER A 732 12.19 -9.26 -17.04
N ARG A 733 13.49 -9.50 -17.31
CA ARG A 733 14.00 -10.83 -17.65
C ARG A 733 13.86 -11.83 -16.48
N GLN A 734 14.21 -11.44 -15.26
CA GLN A 734 14.10 -12.31 -14.07
C GLN A 734 12.64 -12.66 -13.76
N ARG A 735 11.73 -11.68 -13.84
CA ARG A 735 10.29 -11.92 -13.64
C ARG A 735 9.73 -12.82 -14.75
N ALA A 736 10.07 -12.60 -16.01
CA ALA A 736 9.66 -13.46 -17.11
C ALA A 736 10.14 -14.91 -16.95
N LEU A 737 11.36 -15.12 -16.45
CA LEU A 737 11.89 -16.47 -16.17
C LEU A 737 11.13 -17.18 -15.02
N ARG A 738 10.75 -16.43 -13.98
CA ARG A 738 9.91 -16.96 -12.88
C ARG A 738 8.54 -17.37 -13.39
N GLU A 739 7.92 -16.56 -14.25
CA GLU A 739 6.62 -16.88 -14.87
C GLU A 739 6.69 -18.08 -15.82
N ILE A 740 7.77 -18.23 -16.60
CA ILE A 740 7.98 -19.42 -17.45
C ILE A 740 7.99 -20.69 -16.60
N LEU A 741 8.70 -20.67 -15.47
CA LEU A 741 8.73 -21.80 -14.55
C LEU A 741 7.34 -22.08 -13.97
N ARG A 742 6.69 -21.05 -13.41
CA ARG A 742 5.36 -21.16 -12.81
C ARG A 742 4.34 -21.73 -13.80
N ALA A 743 4.24 -21.15 -14.99
CA ALA A 743 3.29 -21.57 -16.02
C ALA A 743 3.52 -23.03 -16.47
N ALA A 744 4.78 -23.47 -16.56
CA ALA A 744 5.09 -24.86 -16.92
C ALA A 744 4.65 -25.85 -15.84
N MET A 745 4.82 -25.50 -14.56
CA MET A 745 4.42 -26.30 -13.42
C MET A 745 2.90 -26.34 -13.25
N GLU A 746 2.24 -25.18 -13.28
CA GLU A 746 0.78 -25.07 -13.12
C GLU A 746 0.01 -25.76 -14.24
N ALA A 747 0.53 -25.73 -15.48
CA ALA A 747 -0.03 -26.49 -16.60
C ALA A 747 -0.03 -28.01 -16.38
N GLU A 748 0.68 -28.53 -15.39
CA GLU A 748 0.76 -29.95 -15.02
C GLU A 748 0.10 -30.26 -13.67
N GLY A 749 -0.68 -29.32 -13.11
CA GLY A 749 -1.46 -29.53 -11.89
C GLY A 749 -0.70 -29.27 -10.59
N PHE A 750 0.41 -28.54 -10.67
CA PHE A 750 1.03 -27.92 -9.51
C PHE A 750 0.42 -26.55 -9.21
N HIS A 751 0.66 -26.05 -8.01
CA HIS A 751 0.32 -24.69 -7.59
C HIS A 751 1.51 -24.11 -6.84
N VAL A 752 1.94 -22.90 -7.20
CA VAL A 752 3.04 -22.23 -6.49
C VAL A 752 2.60 -21.84 -5.08
N TYR A 753 3.48 -21.96 -4.09
CA TYR A 753 3.16 -21.50 -2.73
C TYR A 753 3.25 -19.97 -2.64
N ASP A 754 2.26 -19.36 -1.98
CA ASP A 754 2.08 -17.90 -1.93
C ASP A 754 3.30 -17.12 -1.41
N ALA A 755 4.15 -17.75 -0.59
CA ALA A 755 5.34 -17.11 -0.01
C ALA A 755 6.66 -17.48 -0.71
N GLU A 756 6.67 -18.48 -1.60
CA GLU A 756 7.89 -19.09 -2.13
C GLU A 756 7.77 -19.41 -3.63
N TRP A 757 8.44 -18.64 -4.48
CA TRP A 757 8.40 -18.80 -5.94
C TRP A 757 8.97 -20.12 -6.45
N TRP A 758 9.76 -20.82 -5.63
CA TRP A 758 10.39 -22.09 -5.96
C TRP A 758 9.58 -23.33 -5.51
N HIS A 759 8.57 -23.15 -4.65
CA HIS A 759 7.84 -24.23 -4.02
C HIS A 759 6.53 -24.51 -4.75
N PHE A 760 6.32 -25.77 -5.13
CA PHE A 760 5.16 -26.19 -5.91
C PHE A 760 4.44 -27.36 -5.27
N ASP A 761 3.16 -27.15 -4.94
CA ASP A 761 2.23 -28.13 -4.40
C ASP A 761 1.50 -28.88 -5.51
N TYR A 762 1.54 -30.20 -5.53
CA TYR A 762 0.73 -31.01 -6.43
C TYR A 762 -0.72 -31.12 -5.93
N LYS A 763 -1.70 -30.83 -6.79
CA LYS A 763 -3.14 -30.75 -6.45
C LYS A 763 -3.71 -31.87 -5.55
N ASP A 764 -3.18 -33.10 -5.67
CA ASP A 764 -3.68 -34.28 -4.96
C ASP A 764 -2.96 -34.54 -3.61
N TRP A 765 -2.07 -33.66 -3.15
CA TRP A 765 -1.22 -33.90 -1.97
C TRP A 765 -2.01 -34.29 -0.72
N ARG A 766 -3.24 -33.78 -0.55
CA ARG A 766 -4.12 -34.05 0.60
C ARG A 766 -4.59 -35.51 0.68
N LEU A 767 -4.46 -36.26 -0.40
CA LEU A 767 -4.88 -37.67 -0.47
C LEU A 767 -3.84 -38.65 0.10
N TYR A 768 -2.69 -38.15 0.53
CA TYR A 768 -1.59 -38.96 1.07
C TYR A 768 -1.31 -38.59 2.53
N ARG A 769 -0.95 -39.57 3.36
CA ARG A 769 -0.61 -39.37 4.77
C ARG A 769 0.72 -38.64 4.95
N ILE A 770 0.89 -38.02 6.12
CA ILE A 770 2.20 -37.54 6.58
C ILE A 770 3.16 -38.74 6.72
N GLY A 771 4.19 -38.76 5.89
CA GLY A 771 5.27 -39.74 5.92
C GLY A 771 6.44 -39.32 6.80
N ASN A 772 7.18 -40.32 7.29
CA ASN A 772 8.38 -40.13 8.11
C ASN A 772 9.47 -41.18 7.81
N GLU A 773 9.40 -41.79 6.63
CA GLU A 773 10.37 -42.77 6.14
C GLU A 773 11.68 -42.05 5.86
N ARG A 774 12.83 -42.66 6.20
CA ARG A 774 14.12 -42.05 5.93
C ARG A 774 14.61 -42.45 4.55
N PHE A 775 15.52 -41.67 3.98
CA PHE A 775 15.99 -41.90 2.62
C PHE A 775 16.76 -43.23 2.49
N GLU A 776 17.38 -43.66 3.59
CA GLU A 776 18.10 -44.93 3.73
C GLU A 776 17.16 -46.15 3.70
N ASP A 777 15.87 -45.95 3.99
CA ASP A 777 14.88 -47.02 4.03
C ASP A 777 14.33 -47.33 2.62
N PHE A 778 14.50 -46.43 1.65
CA PHE A 778 14.16 -46.69 0.26
C PHE A 778 15.18 -47.61 -0.40
N THR A 779 14.75 -48.81 -0.80
CA THR A 779 15.59 -49.76 -1.54
C THR A 779 16.14 -49.13 -2.83
N LYS A 780 17.37 -49.53 -3.19
CA LYS A 780 18.07 -49.07 -4.39
C LYS A 780 17.44 -49.59 -5.68
#